data_AF-A0A7Y6AV06-F1
#
_entry.id   AF-A0A7Y6AV06-F1
#
_cell.length_a   1.000
_cell.length_b   1.000
_cell.length_c   1.000
_cell.angle_alpha   90.00
_cell.angle_beta   90.00
_cell.angle_gamma   90.00
#
_symmetry.space_group_name_H-M   'P 1'
#
loop_
_entity.id
_entity.type
_entity.pdbx_description
1 polymer ?
#
loop_
_entity_poly.entity_id
_entity_poly.type
_entity_poly.pdbx_seq_one_letter_code
_entity_poly.pdbx_strand_id
1 'polypeptide(L)'
;MEIVFRRTRVRSVAKRLLAALALCVSGPAVQAATLVPPSSVTFWYADEPPISELAQFDWSVVEPGHLTAGDVKTLRKLGSQPFAYLSIGEFSGNKAAIDKAGLSKAVSPVRNGAWDSQVMDLASPAWREHLLARAKAFQAEGYAGLFLDTLDSFQLMPQGEREKQRLALASFLRELHKSQPDLKLFFNRGFEVLPELDGVAAAVAVESIHAGWDASAKRYRPVPEADRQWLETQLQPLRAKGIPLVAIDYLPPERRDEARKLAKRLREEGFIPYIGTPDLDSLGISSIEVQPRRIALIYDPREGDVIRNAGHTLLGGLLEYLGYRVDYLAADDTLPEHRFSGLYAGIVTWMTSGPPQDAPAFNRWLGKRLDEQVPLVFFAGLPVEDKVLLKRLGLNRGAPPATQALTITYQDKALLGAFEAPVQPRSRDLTAVSVMADGPKPALLLTGDGGQTFAPVAVASWGGLALAPYILETNNERSRWILDPFAFLQASLRLPVQPRPDTTTENGRRIATVHIDGDGFPSRAEVRGTPYAGKQVLDDFIRPNPFLTSVSIVEGEISPRGMFPFLARELEPIARELFANPKVEVATHTFSHPFFMQPEVAQKREGFNPEYGLKMAIPNYDKLDFRREVFGSRDYINQQLTTPEKPVKLIFWPGDALPSAATIKLAYDAGLKNVNGAETMLTKANPSLTGLNPLLRPTAGGLQYYAPIINENLYTNLWKGPYYGFRDVIDTFELTDSPRRLRGLHLYYHFYSSTKQASIKAMNEIYGYMREQQPMSLWMSDYLDRLHGLYQASLAKTADGSWQIRGMDALRTVRLDPQMGWPDLLRSQGIAGVRDLPQGRYVHLSSDQALLVLRADRDPRPALEEANLPLQEWRYLDDKRVSFSFAGQVDLSFSVRSASACRVEVDGQRFAGKASGGLWTFQLPMKQVSHGQLLCN
;
A
#
# COMPACT_ATOMS: atom_id res chain seq x y z
N MET A 1 54.40 -20.38 61.59
CA MET A 1 53.82 -20.33 60.23
C MET A 1 52.35 -20.77 60.32
N GLU A 2 51.47 -19.96 60.93
CA GLU A 2 50.06 -20.38 61.15
C GLU A 2 49.05 -19.24 61.41
N ILE A 3 49.45 -17.97 61.25
CA ILE A 3 48.58 -16.82 61.59
C ILE A 3 48.23 -15.96 60.35
N VAL A 4 48.90 -16.17 59.21
CA VAL A 4 48.66 -15.38 58.00
C VAL A 4 47.57 -15.99 57.08
N PHE A 5 47.20 -17.26 57.27
CA PHE A 5 46.21 -17.94 56.42
C PHE A 5 44.74 -17.81 56.89
N ARG A 6 44.47 -17.31 58.10
CA ARG A 6 43.10 -17.17 58.61
C ARG A 6 42.42 -15.83 58.30
N ARG A 7 43.17 -14.77 57.95
CA ARG A 7 42.58 -13.44 57.65
C ARG A 7 42.04 -13.28 56.23
N THR A 8 42.47 -14.12 55.29
CA THR A 8 42.05 -14.06 53.87
C THR A 8 40.74 -14.80 53.60
N ARG A 9 40.40 -15.83 54.38
CA ARG A 9 39.11 -16.54 54.25
C ARG A 9 37.93 -15.80 54.89
N VAL A 10 38.14 -15.09 56.00
CA VAL A 10 37.05 -14.34 56.68
C VAL A 10 36.63 -13.09 55.88
N ARG A 11 37.56 -12.41 55.19
CA ARG A 11 37.24 -11.28 54.29
C ARG A 11 36.58 -11.70 52.97
N SER A 12 36.83 -12.92 52.50
CA SER A 12 36.20 -13.50 51.31
C SER A 12 34.75 -13.92 51.58
N VAL A 13 34.49 -14.52 52.75
CA VAL A 13 33.14 -14.92 53.18
C VAL A 13 32.29 -13.70 53.53
N ALA A 14 32.85 -12.69 54.20
CA ALA A 14 32.13 -11.44 54.50
C ALA A 14 31.80 -10.62 53.24
N LYS A 15 32.68 -10.58 52.23
CA LYS A 15 32.38 -9.93 50.93
C LYS A 15 31.36 -10.70 50.09
N ARG A 16 31.28 -12.04 50.23
CA ARG A 16 30.25 -12.86 49.56
C ARG A 16 28.89 -12.79 50.27
N LEU A 17 28.86 -12.64 51.60
CA LEU A 17 27.63 -12.40 52.37
C LEU A 17 27.08 -10.97 52.20
N LEU A 18 27.94 -9.96 52.07
CA LEU A 18 27.51 -8.59 51.73
C LEU A 18 27.09 -8.45 50.26
N ALA A 19 27.70 -9.20 49.33
CA ALA A 19 27.21 -9.30 47.96
C ALA A 19 25.87 -10.06 47.89
N ALA A 20 25.68 -11.11 48.70
CA ALA A 20 24.40 -11.83 48.79
C ALA A 20 23.29 -11.01 49.46
N LEU A 21 23.58 -10.17 50.46
CA LEU A 21 22.58 -9.25 51.05
C LEU A 21 22.29 -8.03 50.17
N ALA A 22 23.26 -7.54 49.38
CA ALA A 22 23.02 -6.47 48.40
C ALA A 22 22.26 -6.95 47.16
N LEU A 23 22.24 -8.25 46.87
CA LEU A 23 21.41 -8.87 45.83
C LEU A 23 19.99 -9.23 46.27
N CYS A 24 19.63 -9.06 47.55
CA CYS A 24 18.30 -9.40 48.07
C CYS A 24 17.39 -8.18 48.38
N VAL A 25 17.80 -6.94 48.11
CA VAL A 25 16.97 -5.73 48.37
C VAL A 25 16.73 -4.86 47.12
N SER A 26 17.19 -5.30 45.94
CA SER A 26 16.76 -4.72 44.66
C SER A 26 16.18 -5.82 43.77
N GLY A 27 15.13 -6.49 44.25
CA GLY A 27 14.19 -7.05 43.30
C GLY A 27 13.63 -5.86 42.51
N PRO A 28 13.67 -5.84 41.17
CA PRO A 28 12.80 -4.92 40.47
C PRO A 28 11.40 -5.25 41.01
N ALA A 29 10.76 -4.27 41.64
CA ALA A 29 9.32 -4.33 41.70
C ALA A 29 8.92 -4.48 40.24
N VAL A 30 8.55 -5.69 39.85
CA VAL A 30 7.77 -5.91 38.64
C VAL A 30 6.46 -5.22 38.96
N GLN A 31 6.45 -3.89 38.79
CA GLN A 31 5.26 -3.20 38.40
C GLN A 31 4.84 -3.94 37.15
N ALA A 32 3.86 -4.82 37.31
CA ALA A 32 3.11 -5.35 36.20
C ALA A 32 2.79 -4.11 35.35
N ALA A 33 3.44 -4.01 34.18
CA ALA A 33 3.19 -2.91 33.27
C ALA A 33 1.69 -2.94 33.06
N THR A 34 0.99 -1.92 33.56
CA THR A 34 -0.46 -1.81 33.40
C THR A 34 -0.71 -1.93 31.91
N LEU A 35 -1.35 -3.02 31.50
CA LEU A 35 -1.68 -3.28 30.10
C LEU A 35 -2.43 -2.05 29.60
N VAL A 36 -1.84 -1.31 28.66
CA VAL A 36 -2.52 -0.17 28.05
C VAL A 36 -3.70 -0.74 27.28
N PRO A 37 -4.94 -0.38 27.65
CA PRO A 37 -6.12 -0.89 26.98
C PRO A 37 -6.15 -0.42 25.51
N PRO A 38 -6.66 -1.23 24.58
CA PRO A 38 -6.75 -0.80 23.19
C PRO A 38 -7.72 0.37 23.07
N SER A 39 -7.38 1.36 22.25
CA SER A 39 -8.30 2.46 21.95
C SER A 39 -9.30 2.09 20.85
N SER A 40 -8.97 1.10 20.03
CA SER A 40 -9.75 0.63 18.89
C SER A 40 -9.54 -0.85 18.63
N VAL A 41 -10.57 -1.50 18.09
CA VAL A 41 -10.57 -2.93 17.76
C VAL A 41 -11.31 -3.18 16.45
N THR A 42 -10.88 -4.18 15.69
CA THR A 42 -11.56 -4.68 14.51
C THR A 42 -11.58 -6.19 14.47
N PHE A 43 -12.51 -6.76 13.71
CA PHE A 43 -12.69 -8.19 13.51
C PHE A 43 -12.75 -8.49 12.00
N TRP A 44 -12.05 -9.52 11.53
CA TRP A 44 -12.08 -9.96 10.14
C TRP A 44 -11.92 -11.47 10.03
N TYR A 45 -12.98 -12.18 9.64
CA TYR A 45 -13.00 -13.65 9.53
C TYR A 45 -13.10 -14.18 8.10
N ALA A 46 -13.16 -13.30 7.09
CA ALA A 46 -13.12 -13.72 5.69
C ALA A 46 -11.69 -14.01 5.20
N ASP A 47 -11.59 -14.74 4.09
CA ASP A 47 -10.35 -14.89 3.34
C ASP A 47 -9.76 -13.52 2.90
N GLU A 48 -8.48 -13.53 2.55
CA GLU A 48 -7.72 -12.36 2.09
C GLU A 48 -7.79 -11.11 3.00
N PRO A 49 -7.33 -11.21 4.27
CA PRO A 49 -7.42 -10.11 5.22
C PRO A 49 -6.70 -8.84 4.73
N PRO A 50 -7.34 -7.65 4.82
CA PRO A 50 -6.76 -6.40 4.35
C PRO A 50 -5.75 -5.85 5.35
N ILE A 51 -4.52 -6.40 5.35
CA ILE A 51 -3.48 -6.17 6.38
C ILE A 51 -3.24 -4.69 6.67
N SER A 52 -3.12 -3.85 5.63
CA SER A 52 -2.87 -2.40 5.79
C SER A 52 -4.00 -1.67 6.51
N GLU A 53 -5.24 -2.06 6.25
CA GLU A 53 -6.44 -1.48 6.85
C GLU A 53 -6.65 -1.99 8.28
N LEU A 54 -6.45 -3.29 8.51
CA LEU A 54 -6.47 -3.87 9.86
C LEU A 54 -5.40 -3.23 10.76
N ALA A 55 -4.24 -2.87 10.20
CA ALA A 55 -3.16 -2.20 10.93
C ALA A 55 -3.53 -0.82 11.49
N GLN A 56 -4.65 -0.22 11.08
CA GLN A 56 -5.13 1.05 11.65
C GLN A 56 -5.65 0.89 13.09
N PHE A 57 -6.13 -0.30 13.44
CA PHE A 57 -6.68 -0.57 14.75
C PHE A 57 -5.59 -1.01 15.71
N ASP A 58 -5.79 -0.80 17.02
CA ASP A 58 -4.80 -1.25 17.99
C ASP A 58 -4.82 -2.76 18.11
N TRP A 59 -6.02 -3.36 18.15
CA TRP A 59 -6.23 -4.81 18.13
C TRP A 59 -6.98 -5.23 16.87
N SER A 60 -6.53 -6.32 16.26
CA SER A 60 -7.20 -6.93 15.10
C SER A 60 -7.43 -8.40 15.36
N VAL A 61 -8.70 -8.79 15.52
CA VAL A 61 -9.11 -10.18 15.69
C VAL A 61 -9.33 -10.79 14.31
N VAL A 62 -8.69 -11.92 14.04
CA VAL A 62 -8.72 -12.57 12.73
C VAL A 62 -8.91 -14.08 12.85
N GLU A 63 -9.48 -14.69 11.81
CA GLU A 63 -9.47 -16.15 11.66
C GLU A 63 -8.07 -16.59 11.22
N PRO A 64 -7.32 -17.33 12.07
CA PRO A 64 -5.91 -17.61 11.84
C PRO A 64 -5.63 -18.42 10.57
N GLY A 65 -6.61 -19.17 10.04
CA GLY A 65 -6.48 -19.89 8.76
C GLY A 65 -6.26 -18.99 7.54
N HIS A 66 -6.54 -17.69 7.64
CA HIS A 66 -6.50 -16.74 6.51
C HIS A 66 -5.25 -15.83 6.52
N LEU A 67 -4.35 -15.97 7.48
CA LEU A 67 -3.08 -15.22 7.54
C LEU A 67 -1.89 -16.16 7.53
N THR A 68 -0.83 -15.76 6.85
CA THR A 68 0.49 -16.37 7.02
C THR A 68 1.21 -15.76 8.23
N ALA A 69 2.23 -16.44 8.76
CA ALA A 69 3.10 -15.86 9.81
C ALA A 69 3.79 -14.56 9.34
N GLY A 70 4.02 -14.40 8.03
CA GLY A 70 4.52 -13.17 7.44
C GLY A 70 3.51 -12.02 7.55
N ASP A 71 2.23 -12.30 7.36
CA ASP A 71 1.15 -11.32 7.50
C ASP A 71 0.98 -10.88 8.95
N VAL A 72 1.01 -11.83 9.90
CA VAL A 72 0.96 -11.55 11.35
C VAL A 72 2.12 -10.64 11.76
N LYS A 73 3.34 -10.93 11.30
CA LYS A 73 4.52 -10.09 11.55
C LYS A 73 4.37 -8.71 10.93
N THR A 74 3.81 -8.63 9.72
CA THR A 74 3.58 -7.36 9.02
C THR A 74 2.57 -6.51 9.77
N LEU A 75 1.44 -7.09 10.20
CA LEU A 75 0.41 -6.39 10.98
C LEU A 75 0.99 -5.79 12.27
N ARG A 76 1.86 -6.54 12.96
CA ARG A 76 2.61 -6.05 14.14
C ARG A 76 3.58 -4.93 13.82
N LYS A 77 4.34 -5.06 12.73
CA LYS A 77 5.27 -4.01 12.27
C LYS A 77 4.53 -2.71 12.00
N LEU A 78 3.31 -2.79 11.46
CA LEU A 78 2.47 -1.63 11.12
C LEU A 78 1.71 -1.03 12.32
N GLY A 79 1.83 -1.61 13.52
CA GLY A 79 1.34 -1.05 14.78
C GLY A 79 0.11 -1.71 15.38
N SER A 80 -0.46 -2.74 14.75
CA SER A 80 -1.60 -3.50 15.29
C SER A 80 -1.16 -4.75 16.05
N GLN A 81 -1.94 -5.17 17.03
CA GLN A 81 -1.77 -6.43 17.76
C GLN A 81 -2.76 -7.46 17.19
N PRO A 82 -2.30 -8.48 16.43
CA PRO A 82 -3.15 -9.54 15.92
C PRO A 82 -3.60 -10.48 17.04
N PHE A 83 -4.90 -10.78 17.08
CA PHE A 83 -5.51 -11.79 17.93
C PHE A 83 -6.06 -12.92 17.07
N ALA A 84 -5.68 -14.16 17.36
CA ALA A 84 -6.26 -15.32 16.69
C ALA A 84 -7.61 -15.66 17.33
N TYR A 85 -8.65 -15.85 16.51
CA TYR A 85 -9.90 -16.45 16.94
C TYR A 85 -9.66 -17.88 17.45
N LEU A 86 -10.23 -18.22 18.60
CA LEU A 86 -10.21 -19.56 19.15
C LEU A 86 -11.51 -19.86 19.91
N SER A 87 -12.36 -20.72 19.34
CA SER A 87 -13.55 -21.24 20.01
C SER A 87 -13.15 -22.25 21.11
N ILE A 88 -13.55 -21.97 22.36
CA ILE A 88 -13.18 -22.79 23.53
C ILE A 88 -14.25 -23.83 23.86
N GLY A 89 -15.53 -23.45 23.80
CA GLY A 89 -16.67 -24.31 24.13
C GLY A 89 -17.12 -25.22 22.98
N GLU A 90 -16.78 -24.87 21.74
CA GLU A 90 -17.29 -25.54 20.56
C GLU A 90 -16.21 -25.86 19.52
N PHE A 91 -16.39 -26.95 18.78
CA PHE A 91 -15.61 -27.29 17.60
C PHE A 91 -16.43 -26.99 16.34
N SER A 92 -15.90 -26.14 15.45
CA SER A 92 -16.49 -25.86 14.14
C SER A 92 -16.20 -27.02 13.19
N GLY A 93 -17.26 -27.69 12.72
CA GLY A 93 -17.16 -28.77 11.75
C GLY A 93 -18.11 -29.94 11.97
N ASN A 94 -18.06 -30.87 11.03
CA ASN A 94 -18.85 -32.10 11.05
C ASN A 94 -18.12 -33.23 11.79
N LYS A 95 -18.81 -34.37 11.94
CA LYS A 95 -18.26 -35.56 12.60
C LYS A 95 -16.94 -36.05 11.98
N ALA A 96 -16.81 -36.01 10.65
CA ALA A 96 -15.59 -36.43 9.98
C ALA A 96 -14.39 -35.54 10.33
N ALA A 97 -14.60 -34.23 10.49
CA ALA A 97 -13.57 -33.30 10.93
C ALA A 97 -13.13 -33.56 12.38
N ILE A 98 -14.09 -33.86 13.27
CA ILE A 98 -13.82 -34.23 14.68
C ILE A 98 -13.00 -35.53 14.75
N ASP A 99 -13.39 -36.54 13.97
CA ASP A 99 -12.70 -37.83 13.93
C ASP A 99 -11.28 -37.67 13.40
N LYS A 100 -11.10 -36.87 12.34
CA LYS A 100 -9.77 -36.52 11.79
C LYS A 100 -8.89 -35.77 12.80
N ALA A 101 -9.49 -34.96 13.68
CA ALA A 101 -8.79 -34.27 14.75
C ALA A 101 -8.51 -35.16 15.97
N GLY A 102 -8.99 -36.41 16.00
CA GLY A 102 -8.84 -37.32 17.14
C GLY A 102 -9.69 -36.94 18.36
N LEU A 103 -10.75 -36.15 18.16
CA LEU A 103 -11.55 -35.54 19.23
C LEU A 103 -12.88 -36.24 19.50
N SER A 104 -13.13 -37.41 18.91
CA SER A 104 -14.42 -38.11 18.99
C SER A 104 -14.85 -38.46 20.42
N LYS A 105 -13.89 -38.63 21.35
CA LYS A 105 -14.15 -38.91 22.77
C LYS A 105 -14.34 -37.65 23.63
N ALA A 106 -14.19 -36.47 23.04
CA ALA A 106 -14.27 -35.18 23.73
C ALA A 106 -15.54 -34.39 23.38
N VAL A 107 -16.44 -34.96 22.59
CA VAL A 107 -17.72 -34.33 22.22
C VAL A 107 -18.73 -34.48 23.36
N SER A 108 -19.53 -33.45 23.59
CA SER A 108 -20.72 -33.53 24.44
C SER A 108 -21.92 -34.11 23.64
N PRO A 109 -23.04 -34.46 24.28
CA PRO A 109 -24.25 -34.89 23.55
C PRO A 109 -24.98 -33.73 22.84
N VAL A 110 -24.51 -32.49 22.95
CA VAL A 110 -25.19 -31.29 22.44
C VAL A 110 -24.49 -30.77 21.18
N ARG A 111 -25.26 -30.57 20.10
CA ARG A 111 -24.84 -29.86 18.90
C ARG A 111 -25.54 -28.51 18.84
N ASN A 112 -24.81 -27.46 18.52
CA ASN A 112 -25.37 -26.13 18.34
C ASN A 112 -25.80 -25.97 16.88
N GLY A 113 -27.10 -26.17 16.62
CA GLY A 113 -27.66 -26.11 15.27
C GLY A 113 -27.67 -24.72 14.65
N ALA A 114 -27.52 -23.65 15.44
CA ALA A 114 -27.49 -22.28 14.91
C ALA A 114 -26.19 -21.97 14.15
N TRP A 115 -25.08 -22.62 14.53
CA TRP A 115 -23.72 -22.35 14.02
C TRP A 115 -23.04 -23.59 13.43
N ASP A 116 -23.79 -24.69 13.25
CA ASP A 116 -23.30 -25.98 12.77
C ASP A 116 -22.03 -26.49 13.49
N SER A 117 -21.98 -26.27 14.81
CA SER A 117 -20.83 -26.55 15.66
C SER A 117 -21.16 -27.60 16.72
N GLN A 118 -20.14 -28.32 17.16
CA GLN A 118 -20.25 -29.34 18.20
C GLN A 118 -19.84 -28.77 19.56
N VAL A 119 -20.69 -28.83 20.58
CA VAL A 119 -20.31 -28.44 21.95
C VAL A 119 -19.37 -29.51 22.52
N MET A 120 -18.22 -29.09 23.03
CA MET A 120 -17.16 -29.96 23.52
C MET A 120 -17.20 -30.12 25.04
N ASP A 121 -16.74 -31.26 25.56
CA ASP A 121 -16.55 -31.47 26.99
C ASP A 121 -15.26 -30.78 27.47
N LEU A 122 -15.40 -29.69 28.22
CA LEU A 122 -14.29 -28.87 28.73
C LEU A 122 -13.45 -29.60 29.79
N ALA A 123 -13.97 -30.67 30.38
CA ALA A 123 -13.24 -31.55 31.29
C ALA A 123 -12.42 -32.62 30.55
N SER A 124 -12.61 -32.80 29.24
CA SER A 124 -11.88 -33.80 28.45
C SER A 124 -10.42 -33.41 28.26
N PRO A 125 -9.45 -34.27 28.66
CA PRO A 125 -8.03 -34.01 28.45
C PRO A 125 -7.68 -33.78 26.97
N ALA A 126 -8.29 -34.56 26.06
CA ALA A 126 -8.02 -34.45 24.63
C ALA A 126 -8.42 -33.09 24.06
N TRP A 127 -9.52 -32.50 24.53
CA TRP A 127 -9.95 -31.17 24.09
C TRP A 127 -9.04 -30.07 24.65
N ARG A 128 -8.68 -30.17 25.93
CA ARG A 128 -7.75 -29.22 26.58
C ARG A 128 -6.38 -29.21 25.91
N GLU A 129 -5.82 -30.40 25.67
CA GLU A 129 -4.55 -30.56 24.96
C GLU A 129 -4.60 -29.98 23.54
N HIS A 130 -5.70 -30.19 22.83
CA HIS A 130 -5.93 -29.59 21.52
C HIS A 130 -5.88 -28.05 21.57
N LEU A 131 -6.62 -27.44 22.49
CA LEU A 131 -6.66 -25.98 22.64
C LEU A 131 -5.30 -25.39 23.07
N LEU A 132 -4.61 -26.03 24.02
CA LEU A 132 -3.27 -25.59 24.45
C LEU A 132 -2.24 -25.71 23.32
N ALA A 133 -2.32 -26.76 22.51
CA ALA A 133 -1.46 -26.93 21.33
C ALA A 133 -1.72 -25.84 20.27
N ARG A 134 -3.00 -25.50 20.03
CA ARG A 134 -3.38 -24.39 19.14
C ARG A 134 -2.87 -23.05 19.64
N ALA A 135 -3.07 -22.74 20.91
CA ALA A 135 -2.55 -21.51 21.52
C ALA A 135 -1.02 -21.40 21.36
N LYS A 136 -0.29 -22.50 21.58
CA LYS A 136 1.16 -22.56 21.37
C LYS A 136 1.56 -22.30 19.92
N ALA A 137 0.83 -22.87 18.97
CA ALA A 137 1.09 -22.64 17.54
C ALA A 137 0.88 -21.18 17.16
N PHE A 138 -0.23 -20.55 17.60
CA PHE A 138 -0.50 -19.14 17.32
C PHE A 138 0.53 -18.21 17.97
N GLN A 139 1.00 -18.50 19.18
CA GLN A 139 2.11 -17.73 19.75
C GLN A 139 3.38 -17.84 18.87
N ALA A 140 3.70 -19.03 18.38
CA ALA A 140 4.87 -19.25 17.52
C ALA A 140 4.74 -18.55 16.14
N GLU A 141 3.53 -18.42 15.62
CA GLU A 141 3.21 -17.64 14.41
C GLU A 141 3.29 -16.12 14.65
N GLY A 142 3.35 -15.69 15.91
CA GLY A 142 3.58 -14.29 16.31
C GLY A 142 2.32 -13.52 16.73
N TYR A 143 1.19 -14.20 16.95
CA TYR A 143 -0.01 -13.56 17.48
C TYR A 143 0.26 -12.89 18.84
N ALA A 144 -0.36 -11.74 19.06
CA ALA A 144 -0.21 -10.97 20.32
C ALA A 144 -1.21 -11.41 21.40
N GLY A 145 -2.24 -12.15 21.01
CA GLY A 145 -3.27 -12.66 21.91
C GLY A 145 -4.23 -13.62 21.22
N LEU A 146 -5.22 -14.06 21.99
CA LEU A 146 -6.30 -14.95 21.55
C LEU A 146 -7.64 -14.30 21.85
N PHE A 147 -8.55 -14.30 20.88
CA PHE A 147 -9.95 -14.00 21.12
C PHE A 147 -10.69 -15.30 21.41
N LEU A 148 -11.11 -15.46 22.66
CA LEU A 148 -11.67 -16.70 23.20
C LEU A 148 -13.19 -16.65 23.10
N ASP A 149 -13.74 -17.44 22.19
CA ASP A 149 -15.17 -17.48 21.93
C ASP A 149 -15.84 -18.72 22.57
N THR A 150 -17.17 -18.74 22.55
CA THR A 150 -18.03 -19.84 23.04
C THR A 150 -17.83 -20.19 24.52
N LEU A 151 -17.44 -19.20 25.33
CA LEU A 151 -17.20 -19.35 26.77
C LEU A 151 -18.48 -19.65 27.57
N ASP A 152 -19.66 -19.43 26.99
CA ASP A 152 -20.98 -19.68 27.58
C ASP A 152 -21.69 -20.91 26.98
N SER A 153 -21.12 -21.60 25.98
CA SER A 153 -21.77 -22.75 25.31
C SER A 153 -22.04 -23.93 26.24
N PHE A 154 -21.36 -24.03 27.38
CA PHE A 154 -21.66 -25.04 28.40
C PHE A 154 -23.07 -24.87 29.00
N GLN A 155 -23.69 -23.68 28.89
CA GLN A 155 -25.08 -23.44 29.30
C GLN A 155 -26.09 -24.25 28.47
N LEU A 156 -25.72 -24.67 27.25
CA LEU A 156 -26.53 -25.55 26.41
C LEU A 156 -26.56 -27.00 26.93
N MET A 157 -25.63 -27.38 27.81
CA MET A 157 -25.60 -28.72 28.40
C MET A 157 -26.73 -28.94 29.41
N PRO A 158 -27.07 -30.21 29.73
CA PRO A 158 -28.00 -30.53 30.81
C PRO A 158 -27.60 -29.88 32.13
N GLN A 159 -28.57 -29.38 32.89
CA GLN A 159 -28.34 -28.60 34.11
C GLN A 159 -27.37 -29.26 35.10
N GLY A 160 -27.40 -30.59 35.24
CA GLY A 160 -26.52 -31.34 36.14
C GLY A 160 -25.03 -31.34 35.76
N GLU A 161 -24.69 -31.07 34.49
CA GLU A 161 -23.29 -31.03 34.02
C GLU A 161 -22.70 -29.61 34.02
N ARG A 162 -23.54 -28.56 34.07
CA ARG A 162 -23.12 -27.17 33.85
C ARG A 162 -22.05 -26.70 34.83
N GLU A 163 -22.19 -27.00 36.13
CA GLU A 163 -21.20 -26.57 37.13
C GLU A 163 -19.84 -27.25 36.95
N LYS A 164 -19.85 -28.55 36.60
CA LYS A 164 -18.62 -29.29 36.29
C LYS A 164 -17.90 -28.68 35.08
N GLN A 165 -18.65 -28.29 34.04
CA GLN A 165 -18.10 -27.64 32.85
C GLN A 165 -17.58 -26.23 33.16
N ARG A 166 -18.32 -25.45 33.96
CA ARG A 166 -17.91 -24.11 34.41
C ARG A 166 -16.59 -24.14 35.18
N LEU A 167 -16.44 -25.08 36.12
CA LEU A 167 -15.20 -25.30 36.86
C LEU A 167 -14.05 -25.76 35.94
N ALA A 168 -14.35 -26.64 34.98
CA ALA A 168 -13.37 -27.09 33.99
C ALA A 168 -12.89 -25.93 33.08
N LEU A 169 -13.80 -25.04 32.68
CA LEU A 169 -13.52 -23.83 31.92
C LEU A 169 -12.62 -22.87 32.72
N ALA A 170 -13.00 -22.54 33.96
CA ALA A 170 -12.19 -21.66 34.81
C ALA A 170 -10.78 -22.24 35.02
N SER A 171 -10.68 -23.54 35.30
CA SER A 171 -9.39 -24.23 35.42
C SER A 171 -8.57 -24.17 34.11
N PHE A 172 -9.22 -24.41 32.97
CA PHE A 172 -8.59 -24.31 31.64
C PHE A 172 -8.02 -22.92 31.38
N LEU A 173 -8.80 -21.87 31.61
CA LEU A 173 -8.37 -20.50 31.33
C LEU A 173 -7.20 -20.06 32.20
N ARG A 174 -7.15 -20.50 33.47
CA ARG A 174 -5.96 -20.30 34.33
C ARG A 174 -4.74 -21.05 33.79
N GLU A 175 -4.92 -22.29 33.34
CA GLU A 175 -3.85 -23.10 32.75
C GLU A 175 -3.32 -22.49 31.46
N LEU A 176 -4.21 -22.03 30.57
CA LEU A 176 -3.88 -21.35 29.33
C LEU A 176 -3.06 -20.08 29.60
N HIS A 177 -3.54 -19.21 30.50
CA HIS A 177 -2.83 -17.99 30.86
C HIS A 177 -1.45 -18.27 31.49
N LYS A 178 -1.37 -19.27 32.36
CA LYS A 178 -0.11 -19.66 33.00
C LYS A 178 0.89 -20.26 32.01
N SER A 179 0.41 -21.06 31.06
CA SER A 179 1.26 -21.73 30.07
C SER A 179 1.68 -20.81 28.92
N GLN A 180 0.87 -19.80 28.60
CA GLN A 180 1.12 -18.82 27.54
C GLN A 180 1.02 -17.37 28.04
N PRO A 181 1.90 -16.93 28.97
CA PRO A 181 1.77 -15.62 29.62
C PRO A 181 1.93 -14.42 28.67
N ASP A 182 2.55 -14.60 27.51
CA ASP A 182 2.72 -13.53 26.51
C ASP A 182 1.47 -13.30 25.64
N LEU A 183 0.52 -14.24 25.63
CA LEU A 183 -0.74 -14.11 24.90
C LEU A 183 -1.74 -13.35 25.77
N LYS A 184 -2.17 -12.18 25.28
CA LYS A 184 -3.34 -11.49 25.85
C LYS A 184 -4.59 -12.33 25.60
N LEU A 185 -5.36 -12.61 26.65
CA LEU A 185 -6.60 -13.35 26.49
C LEU A 185 -7.77 -12.36 26.44
N PHE A 186 -8.39 -12.25 25.28
CA PHE A 186 -9.54 -11.38 25.03
C PHE A 186 -10.80 -12.23 25.01
N PHE A 187 -11.65 -12.10 26.02
CA PHE A 187 -12.78 -13.01 26.22
C PHE A 187 -14.01 -12.50 25.48
N ASN A 188 -14.76 -13.37 24.79
CA ASN A 188 -16.15 -13.09 24.46
C ASN A 188 -17.04 -13.52 25.62
N ARG A 189 -17.63 -12.56 26.34
CA ARG A 189 -18.39 -12.80 27.58
C ARG A 189 -17.57 -13.56 28.64
N GLY A 190 -18.02 -14.76 29.06
CA GLY A 190 -17.39 -15.57 30.11
C GLY A 190 -17.75 -15.14 31.54
N PHE A 191 -18.90 -14.50 31.74
CA PHE A 191 -19.31 -13.92 33.03
C PHE A 191 -19.35 -14.92 34.19
N GLU A 192 -19.65 -16.19 33.91
CA GLU A 192 -19.76 -17.26 34.92
C GLU A 192 -18.41 -17.71 35.51
N VAL A 193 -17.30 -17.38 34.84
CA VAL A 193 -15.94 -17.77 35.26
C VAL A 193 -15.06 -16.57 35.60
N LEU A 194 -15.34 -15.38 35.04
CA LEU A 194 -14.58 -14.15 35.29
C LEU A 194 -14.37 -13.81 36.79
N PRO A 195 -15.34 -14.02 37.71
CA PRO A 195 -15.13 -13.78 39.14
C PRO A 195 -13.98 -14.61 39.76
N GLU A 196 -13.60 -15.74 39.16
CA GLU A 196 -12.53 -16.62 39.63
C GLU A 196 -11.20 -16.47 38.84
N LEU A 197 -11.12 -15.47 37.97
CA LEU A 197 -10.06 -15.29 36.97
C LEU A 197 -9.44 -13.88 37.02
N ASP A 198 -9.18 -13.38 38.22
CA ASP A 198 -8.55 -12.07 38.41
C ASP A 198 -7.20 -11.97 37.69
N GLY A 199 -7.05 -10.94 36.85
CA GLY A 199 -5.83 -10.68 36.07
C GLY A 199 -5.63 -11.55 34.82
N VAL A 200 -6.56 -12.46 34.51
CA VAL A 200 -6.45 -13.37 33.36
C VAL A 200 -6.92 -12.71 32.05
N ALA A 201 -8.07 -12.04 32.08
CA ALA A 201 -8.65 -11.41 30.90
C ALA A 201 -8.01 -10.03 30.65
N ALA A 202 -7.49 -9.83 29.43
CA ALA A 202 -6.97 -8.54 28.98
C ALA A 202 -8.07 -7.56 28.56
N ALA A 203 -9.21 -8.09 28.09
CA ALA A 203 -10.44 -7.36 27.81
C ALA A 203 -11.62 -8.35 27.73
N VAL A 204 -12.85 -7.84 27.77
CA VAL A 204 -14.09 -8.63 27.61
C VAL A 204 -14.97 -8.00 26.51
N ALA A 205 -15.32 -8.79 25.50
CA ALA A 205 -16.27 -8.43 24.46
C ALA A 205 -17.69 -8.83 24.83
N VAL A 206 -18.66 -8.10 24.28
CA VAL A 206 -20.09 -8.38 24.42
C VAL A 206 -20.78 -8.21 23.07
N GLU A 207 -21.44 -9.28 22.64
CA GLU A 207 -22.39 -9.28 21.53
C GLU A 207 -23.82 -9.38 22.08
N SER A 208 -24.63 -8.33 22.08
CA SER A 208 -24.37 -6.94 21.67
C SER A 208 -24.99 -5.97 22.68
N ILE A 209 -24.67 -4.67 22.61
CA ILE A 209 -25.15 -3.67 23.57
C ILE A 209 -26.43 -2.96 23.11
N HIS A 210 -26.53 -2.53 21.85
CA HIS A 210 -27.70 -1.81 21.34
C HIS A 210 -28.27 -2.37 20.05
N ALA A 211 -27.43 -2.75 19.10
CA ALA A 211 -27.78 -3.32 17.82
C ALA A 211 -27.18 -4.73 17.73
N GLY A 212 -28.02 -5.74 17.72
CA GLY A 212 -27.62 -7.14 17.72
C GLY A 212 -28.05 -7.87 16.45
N TRP A 213 -27.55 -9.09 16.33
CA TRP A 213 -27.92 -10.04 15.29
C TRP A 213 -28.73 -11.20 15.89
N ASP A 214 -29.88 -11.51 15.29
CA ASP A 214 -30.63 -12.73 15.59
C ASP A 214 -30.21 -13.81 14.59
N ALA A 215 -29.31 -14.71 15.03
CA ALA A 215 -28.78 -15.77 14.18
C ALA A 215 -29.87 -16.76 13.70
N SER A 216 -30.92 -16.98 14.50
CA SER A 216 -32.01 -17.90 14.17
C SER A 216 -32.91 -17.34 13.07
N ALA A 217 -33.28 -16.06 13.18
CA ALA A 217 -34.13 -15.36 12.22
C ALA A 217 -33.33 -14.68 11.10
N LYS A 218 -31.99 -14.74 11.15
CA LYS A 218 -31.04 -14.09 10.23
C LYS A 218 -31.39 -12.62 9.97
N ARG A 219 -31.60 -11.85 11.05
CA ARG A 219 -31.97 -10.43 10.96
C ARG A 219 -31.30 -9.56 12.01
N TYR A 220 -31.04 -8.31 11.65
CA TYR A 220 -30.64 -7.27 12.59
C TYR A 220 -31.81 -6.91 13.50
N ARG A 221 -31.53 -6.69 14.78
CA ARG A 221 -32.55 -6.30 15.77
C ARG A 221 -31.96 -5.37 16.83
N PRO A 222 -32.77 -4.48 17.43
CA PRO A 222 -32.35 -3.81 18.66
C PRO A 222 -32.19 -4.86 19.77
N VAL A 223 -31.19 -4.67 20.63
CA VAL A 223 -31.01 -5.49 21.83
C VAL A 223 -32.13 -5.17 22.82
N PRO A 224 -32.90 -6.16 23.30
CA PRO A 224 -33.99 -5.94 24.26
C PRO A 224 -33.52 -5.26 25.54
N GLU A 225 -34.38 -4.43 26.13
CA GLU A 225 -34.06 -3.71 27.37
C GLU A 225 -33.76 -4.66 28.54
N ALA A 226 -34.48 -5.78 28.65
CA ALA A 226 -34.23 -6.79 29.67
C ALA A 226 -32.82 -7.41 29.54
N ASP A 227 -32.36 -7.66 28.31
CA ASP A 227 -31.02 -8.20 28.04
C ASP A 227 -29.95 -7.18 28.42
N ARG A 228 -30.18 -5.88 28.13
CA ARG A 228 -29.27 -4.80 28.54
C ARG A 228 -29.18 -4.66 30.06
N GLN A 229 -30.32 -4.72 30.75
CA GLN A 229 -30.36 -4.65 32.22
C GLN A 229 -29.62 -5.83 32.84
N TRP A 230 -29.80 -7.04 32.30
CA TRP A 230 -29.04 -8.20 32.72
C TRP A 230 -27.54 -8.04 32.46
N LEU A 231 -27.14 -7.61 31.26
CA LEU A 231 -25.73 -7.35 30.93
C LEU A 231 -25.10 -6.35 31.89
N GLU A 232 -25.80 -5.27 32.23
CA GLU A 232 -25.28 -4.25 33.15
C GLU A 232 -24.92 -4.84 34.51
N THR A 233 -25.69 -5.82 35.03
CA THR A 233 -25.35 -6.54 36.27
C THR A 233 -24.03 -7.31 36.17
N GLN A 234 -23.68 -7.79 34.98
CA GLN A 234 -22.43 -8.51 34.72
C GLN A 234 -21.25 -7.56 34.43
N LEU A 235 -21.52 -6.40 33.82
CA LEU A 235 -20.51 -5.44 33.41
C LEU A 235 -20.03 -4.53 34.53
N GLN A 236 -20.89 -4.18 35.49
CA GLN A 236 -20.50 -3.31 36.62
C GLN A 236 -19.28 -3.83 37.40
N PRO A 237 -19.21 -5.12 37.79
CA PRO A 237 -18.02 -5.66 38.45
C PRO A 237 -16.75 -5.56 37.60
N LEU A 238 -16.86 -5.72 36.28
CA LEU A 238 -15.72 -5.63 35.36
C LEU A 238 -15.22 -4.19 35.23
N ARG A 239 -16.14 -3.22 35.14
CA ARG A 239 -15.82 -1.78 35.15
C ARG A 239 -15.11 -1.39 36.44
N ALA A 240 -15.59 -1.88 37.59
CA ALA A 240 -14.97 -1.61 38.90
C ALA A 240 -13.54 -2.15 39.00
N LYS A 241 -13.23 -3.24 38.29
CA LYS A 241 -11.87 -3.82 38.17
C LYS A 241 -11.01 -3.16 37.09
N GLY A 242 -11.56 -2.19 36.34
CA GLY A 242 -10.85 -1.52 35.23
C GLY A 242 -10.61 -2.42 34.02
N ILE A 243 -11.38 -3.51 33.86
CA ILE A 243 -11.26 -4.41 32.70
C ILE A 243 -11.85 -3.68 31.47
N PRO A 244 -11.10 -3.58 30.36
CA PRO A 244 -11.61 -2.97 29.14
C PRO A 244 -12.79 -3.75 28.56
N LEU A 245 -13.85 -3.04 28.20
CA LEU A 245 -15.06 -3.62 27.64
C LEU A 245 -15.19 -3.27 26.16
N VAL A 246 -15.32 -4.28 25.32
CA VAL A 246 -15.54 -4.15 23.88
C VAL A 246 -17.00 -4.43 23.55
N ALA A 247 -17.66 -3.51 22.85
CA ALA A 247 -19.03 -3.71 22.37
C ALA A 247 -18.98 -4.10 20.89
N ILE A 248 -19.45 -5.31 20.57
CA ILE A 248 -19.56 -5.81 19.20
C ILE A 248 -21.04 -5.73 18.82
N ASP A 249 -21.37 -4.70 18.03
CA ASP A 249 -22.74 -4.42 17.59
C ASP A 249 -22.87 -4.60 16.08
N TYR A 250 -24.07 -4.96 15.63
CA TYR A 250 -24.33 -5.35 14.25
C TYR A 250 -25.32 -4.42 13.57
N LEU A 251 -24.86 -3.80 12.48
CA LEU A 251 -25.69 -3.00 11.57
C LEU A 251 -25.35 -3.37 10.12
N PRO A 252 -26.33 -3.33 9.21
CA PRO A 252 -26.08 -3.62 7.81
C PRO A 252 -25.26 -2.49 7.14
N PRO A 253 -24.52 -2.78 6.05
CA PRO A 253 -23.60 -1.83 5.42
C PRO A 253 -24.21 -0.47 5.04
N GLU A 254 -25.47 -0.45 4.59
CA GLU A 254 -26.19 0.77 4.18
C GLU A 254 -26.53 1.71 5.34
N ARG A 255 -26.41 1.24 6.60
CA ARG A 255 -26.67 2.03 7.81
C ARG A 255 -25.38 2.56 8.44
N ARG A 256 -24.36 2.86 7.62
CA ARG A 256 -23.04 3.31 8.09
C ARG A 256 -23.07 4.61 8.90
N ASP A 257 -23.95 5.56 8.57
CA ASP A 257 -24.13 6.79 9.37
C ASP A 257 -24.70 6.51 10.76
N GLU A 258 -25.59 5.53 10.88
CA GLU A 258 -26.11 5.08 12.16
C GLU A 258 -25.03 4.35 12.97
N ALA A 259 -24.18 3.56 12.31
CA ALA A 259 -23.01 2.93 12.92
C ALA A 259 -22.03 3.98 13.50
N ARG A 260 -21.79 5.11 12.82
CA ARG A 260 -20.98 6.23 13.38
C ARG A 260 -21.58 6.79 14.67
N LYS A 261 -22.90 7.02 14.67
CA LYS A 261 -23.62 7.52 15.85
C LYS A 261 -23.59 6.51 17.00
N LEU A 262 -23.77 5.24 16.69
CA LEU A 262 -23.70 4.15 17.66
C LEU A 262 -22.30 4.00 18.25
N ALA A 263 -21.25 4.04 17.42
CA ALA A 263 -19.86 4.02 17.87
C ALA A 263 -19.57 5.17 18.85
N LYS A 264 -20.05 6.38 18.54
CA LYS A 264 -19.92 7.53 19.44
C LYS A 264 -20.62 7.28 20.78
N ARG A 265 -21.88 6.82 20.74
CA ARG A 265 -22.65 6.52 21.95
C ARG A 265 -21.95 5.47 22.83
N LEU A 266 -21.50 4.36 22.25
CA LEU A 266 -20.81 3.30 22.97
C LEU A 266 -19.52 3.79 23.65
N ARG A 267 -18.75 4.69 23.01
CA ARG A 267 -17.59 5.33 23.64
C ARG A 267 -17.98 6.20 24.84
N GLU A 268 -19.05 6.98 24.72
CA GLU A 268 -19.59 7.80 25.82
C GLU A 268 -20.07 6.92 26.98
N GLU A 269 -20.55 5.71 26.69
CA GLU A 269 -20.92 4.68 27.67
C GLU A 269 -19.70 3.89 28.22
N GLY A 270 -18.48 4.23 27.80
CA GLY A 270 -17.24 3.64 28.30
C GLY A 270 -16.81 2.33 27.64
N PHE A 271 -17.38 1.98 26.48
CA PHE A 271 -16.95 0.84 25.67
C PHE A 271 -15.93 1.23 24.60
N ILE A 272 -15.15 0.25 24.17
CA ILE A 272 -14.43 0.28 22.90
C ILE A 272 -15.36 -0.33 21.85
N PRO A 273 -15.92 0.46 20.92
CA PRO A 273 -16.92 -0.07 19.99
C PRO A 273 -16.28 -0.81 18.82
N TYR A 274 -17.01 -1.77 18.29
CA TYR A 274 -16.89 -2.26 16.92
C TYR A 274 -18.29 -2.49 16.37
N ILE A 275 -18.62 -1.81 15.27
CA ILE A 275 -19.90 -1.97 14.58
C ILE A 275 -19.61 -2.54 13.19
N GLY A 276 -20.10 -3.75 12.92
CA GLY A 276 -19.86 -4.45 11.66
C GLY A 276 -21.04 -5.31 11.21
N THR A 277 -20.77 -6.22 10.28
CA THR A 277 -21.69 -7.27 9.82
C THR A 277 -21.52 -8.54 10.65
N PRO A 278 -22.55 -9.39 10.80
CA PRO A 278 -22.45 -10.63 11.58
C PRO A 278 -21.45 -11.63 11.01
N ASP A 279 -21.17 -11.58 9.71
CA ASP A 279 -20.19 -12.46 9.06
C ASP A 279 -18.73 -11.99 9.27
N LEU A 280 -18.52 -10.78 9.81
CA LEU A 280 -17.20 -10.19 10.07
C LEU A 280 -16.27 -10.19 8.85
N ASP A 281 -16.85 -9.92 7.67
CA ASP A 281 -16.22 -9.95 6.34
C ASP A 281 -16.16 -8.55 5.69
N SER A 282 -16.33 -7.50 6.50
CA SER A 282 -16.38 -6.10 6.09
C SER A 282 -15.58 -5.22 7.03
N LEU A 283 -15.20 -4.02 6.59
CA LEU A 283 -14.49 -3.08 7.45
C LEU A 283 -15.47 -2.20 8.22
N GLY A 284 -15.71 -2.59 9.47
CA GLY A 284 -16.59 -1.91 10.42
C GLY A 284 -16.10 -0.54 10.91
N ILE A 285 -16.79 0.00 11.90
CA ILE A 285 -16.46 1.27 12.56
C ILE A 285 -16.11 1.00 14.02
N SER A 286 -14.99 1.57 14.49
CA SER A 286 -14.58 1.55 15.90
C SER A 286 -14.46 2.97 16.45
N SER A 287 -13.55 3.21 17.41
CA SER A 287 -13.13 4.56 17.82
C SER A 287 -12.46 5.35 16.70
N ILE A 288 -12.04 4.65 15.66
CA ILE A 288 -11.59 5.18 14.38
C ILE A 288 -12.48 4.64 13.25
N GLU A 289 -12.46 5.33 12.11
CA GLU A 289 -13.05 4.85 10.86
C GLU A 289 -12.00 4.91 9.76
N VAL A 290 -11.59 3.73 9.27
CA VAL A 290 -10.72 3.62 8.09
C VAL A 290 -11.41 4.27 6.90
N GLN A 291 -10.66 5.12 6.20
CA GLN A 291 -11.11 5.79 4.98
C GLN A 291 -10.62 4.96 3.78
N PRO A 292 -11.54 4.41 2.96
CA PRO A 292 -11.17 3.55 1.85
C PRO A 292 -10.22 4.22 0.85
N ARG A 293 -9.13 3.53 0.52
CA ARG A 293 -8.18 3.93 -0.53
C ARG A 293 -8.11 2.96 -1.71
N ARG A 294 -8.83 1.84 -1.64
CA ARG A 294 -8.81 0.83 -2.69
C ARG A 294 -9.86 1.10 -3.75
N ILE A 295 -9.48 0.96 -5.01
CA ILE A 295 -10.38 0.90 -6.15
C ILE A 295 -10.24 -0.49 -6.77
N ALA A 296 -11.36 -1.21 -6.88
CA ALA A 296 -11.41 -2.46 -7.60
C ALA A 296 -11.55 -2.15 -9.09
N LEU A 297 -10.52 -2.45 -9.88
CA LEU A 297 -10.57 -2.34 -11.33
C LEU A 297 -10.86 -3.70 -11.93
N ILE A 298 -12.06 -3.85 -12.45
CA ILE A 298 -12.53 -5.10 -13.05
C ILE A 298 -12.18 -5.11 -14.53
N TYR A 299 -11.51 -6.18 -14.95
CA TYR A 299 -11.14 -6.40 -16.35
C TYR A 299 -11.60 -7.77 -16.84
N ASP A 300 -11.74 -7.91 -18.15
CA ASP A 300 -12.08 -9.17 -18.79
C ASP A 300 -10.80 -9.90 -19.24
N PRO A 301 -10.49 -11.11 -18.72
CA PRO A 301 -9.34 -11.88 -19.16
C PRO A 301 -9.34 -12.21 -20.67
N ARG A 302 -10.51 -12.18 -21.33
CA ARG A 302 -10.65 -12.38 -22.79
C ARG A 302 -10.08 -11.20 -23.59
N GLU A 303 -9.99 -10.01 -22.99
CA GLU A 303 -9.39 -8.80 -23.59
C GLU A 303 -7.87 -8.76 -23.44
N GLY A 304 -7.29 -9.74 -22.74
CA GLY A 304 -5.87 -9.85 -22.47
C GLY A 304 -5.52 -9.63 -21.00
N ASP A 305 -4.24 -9.74 -20.70
CA ASP A 305 -3.70 -9.55 -19.35
C ASP A 305 -3.75 -8.07 -18.91
N VAL A 306 -3.74 -7.84 -17.60
CA VAL A 306 -3.79 -6.52 -16.93
C VAL A 306 -2.82 -5.52 -17.55
N ILE A 307 -1.63 -5.99 -17.92
CA ILE A 307 -0.54 -5.19 -18.50
C ILE A 307 -0.98 -4.39 -19.73
N ARG A 308 -1.91 -4.94 -20.52
CA ARG A 308 -2.42 -4.35 -21.76
C ARG A 308 -3.82 -3.77 -21.62
N ASN A 309 -4.47 -4.01 -20.49
CA ASN A 309 -5.80 -3.52 -20.26
C ASN A 309 -5.76 -1.99 -20.11
N ALA A 310 -6.61 -1.29 -20.87
CA ALA A 310 -6.64 0.17 -20.86
C ALA A 310 -7.06 0.77 -19.51
N GLY A 311 -7.79 0.02 -18.67
CA GLY A 311 -8.01 0.43 -17.28
C GLY A 311 -6.71 0.53 -16.48
N HIS A 312 -5.78 -0.42 -16.65
CA HIS A 312 -4.46 -0.35 -16.03
C HIS A 312 -3.61 0.78 -16.61
N THR A 313 -3.45 0.82 -17.94
CA THR A 313 -2.51 1.73 -18.60
C THR A 313 -2.98 3.18 -18.64
N LEU A 314 -4.30 3.45 -18.63
CA LEU A 314 -4.86 4.80 -18.72
C LEU A 314 -5.41 5.34 -17.40
N LEU A 315 -5.95 4.50 -16.50
CA LEU A 315 -6.50 4.97 -15.21
C LEU A 315 -5.55 4.78 -14.04
N GLY A 316 -4.68 3.77 -14.07
CA GLY A 316 -3.83 3.42 -12.93
C GLY A 316 -3.03 4.61 -12.39
N GLY A 317 -2.28 5.30 -13.25
CA GLY A 317 -1.48 6.47 -12.87
C GLY A 317 -2.31 7.67 -12.39
N LEU A 318 -3.55 7.82 -12.88
CA LEU A 318 -4.46 8.89 -12.48
C LEU A 318 -5.05 8.63 -11.09
N LEU A 319 -5.43 7.37 -10.81
CA LEU A 319 -5.93 6.92 -9.51
C LEU A 319 -4.84 6.99 -8.43
N GLU A 320 -3.61 6.61 -8.76
CA GLU A 320 -2.43 6.78 -7.89
C GLU A 320 -2.26 8.25 -7.48
N TYR A 321 -2.36 9.20 -8.43
CA TYR A 321 -2.28 10.64 -8.13
C TYR A 321 -3.42 11.13 -7.23
N LEU A 322 -4.63 10.59 -7.39
CA LEU A 322 -5.76 10.86 -6.50
C LEU A 322 -5.57 10.26 -5.10
N GLY A 323 -4.48 9.51 -4.88
CA GLY A 323 -4.14 8.90 -3.61
C GLY A 323 -4.77 7.52 -3.43
N TYR A 324 -5.23 6.85 -4.49
CA TYR A 324 -5.86 5.54 -4.41
C TYR A 324 -4.91 4.43 -4.87
N ARG A 325 -5.04 3.26 -4.24
CA ARG A 325 -4.46 2.01 -4.70
C ARG A 325 -5.47 1.32 -5.62
N VAL A 326 -4.97 0.66 -6.66
CA VAL A 326 -5.81 -0.11 -7.59
C VAL A 326 -5.57 -1.60 -7.38
N ASP A 327 -6.64 -2.33 -7.10
CA ASP A 327 -6.66 -3.79 -7.05
C ASP A 327 -7.31 -4.28 -8.37
N TYR A 328 -6.56 -5.03 -9.17
CA TYR A 328 -7.00 -5.51 -10.48
C TYR A 328 -7.65 -6.89 -10.31
N LEU A 329 -8.94 -7.00 -10.64
CA LEU A 329 -9.72 -8.22 -10.45
C LEU A 329 -10.25 -8.72 -11.80
N ALA A 330 -10.00 -9.99 -12.10
CA ALA A 330 -10.54 -10.63 -13.29
C ALA A 330 -12.05 -10.84 -13.13
N ALA A 331 -12.82 -10.61 -14.19
CA ALA A 331 -14.27 -10.85 -14.23
C ALA A 331 -14.62 -12.34 -14.43
N ASP A 332 -14.10 -13.20 -13.56
CA ASP A 332 -14.30 -14.66 -13.56
C ASP A 332 -14.63 -15.19 -12.15
N ASP A 333 -14.45 -16.49 -11.91
CA ASP A 333 -14.73 -17.16 -10.64
C ASP A 333 -13.74 -16.80 -9.52
N THR A 334 -12.74 -15.97 -9.79
CA THR A 334 -11.77 -15.46 -8.80
C THR A 334 -12.21 -14.15 -8.13
N LEU A 335 -13.37 -13.58 -8.50
CA LEU A 335 -13.89 -12.38 -7.86
C LEU A 335 -14.08 -12.58 -6.35
N PRO A 336 -13.61 -11.67 -5.48
CA PRO A 336 -13.72 -11.85 -4.03
C PRO A 336 -15.18 -11.80 -3.55
N GLU A 337 -15.53 -12.74 -2.67
CA GLU A 337 -16.87 -12.86 -2.10
C GLU A 337 -17.08 -12.00 -0.83
N HIS A 338 -16.00 -11.64 -0.12
CA HIS A 338 -16.06 -10.76 1.05
C HIS A 338 -16.69 -9.40 0.71
N ARG A 339 -17.21 -8.70 1.72
CA ARG A 339 -17.86 -7.40 1.53
C ARG A 339 -16.84 -6.31 1.29
N PHE A 340 -17.15 -5.43 0.35
CA PHE A 340 -16.36 -4.28 -0.04
C PHE A 340 -16.67 -3.04 0.80
N SER A 341 -17.82 -3.02 1.47
CA SER A 341 -18.24 -1.92 2.34
C SER A 341 -17.18 -1.56 3.38
N GLY A 342 -16.73 -0.30 3.37
CA GLY A 342 -15.70 0.22 4.27
C GLY A 342 -14.26 -0.12 3.85
N LEU A 343 -14.04 -1.03 2.88
CA LEU A 343 -12.72 -1.40 2.38
C LEU A 343 -12.40 -0.75 1.03
N TYR A 344 -13.35 -0.76 0.10
CA TYR A 344 -13.21 -0.18 -1.23
C TYR A 344 -13.93 1.17 -1.33
N ALA A 345 -13.25 2.16 -1.92
CA ALA A 345 -13.83 3.45 -2.25
C ALA A 345 -14.77 3.36 -3.46
N GLY A 346 -14.59 2.34 -4.30
CA GLY A 346 -15.50 2.03 -5.39
C GLY A 346 -14.93 1.03 -6.38
N ILE A 347 -15.72 0.75 -7.41
CA ILE A 347 -15.45 -0.24 -8.45
C ILE A 347 -15.44 0.48 -9.80
N VAL A 348 -14.47 0.17 -10.64
CA VAL A 348 -14.42 0.62 -12.04
C VAL A 348 -14.34 -0.61 -12.92
N THR A 349 -15.30 -0.81 -13.82
CA THR A 349 -15.22 -1.85 -14.83
C THR A 349 -14.66 -1.27 -16.13
N TRP A 350 -13.64 -1.88 -16.70
CA TRP A 350 -13.15 -1.58 -18.06
C TRP A 350 -13.21 -2.85 -18.90
N MET A 351 -14.39 -3.12 -19.47
CA MET A 351 -14.69 -4.32 -20.26
C MET A 351 -15.47 -3.90 -21.50
N THR A 352 -14.89 -4.15 -22.67
CA THR A 352 -15.40 -3.72 -23.98
C THR A 352 -15.97 -4.88 -24.82
N SER A 353 -15.69 -6.13 -24.45
CA SER A 353 -16.18 -7.36 -25.09
C SER A 353 -17.61 -7.74 -24.66
N GLY A 354 -18.23 -6.95 -23.78
CA GLY A 354 -19.55 -7.22 -23.21
C GLY A 354 -19.48 -8.06 -21.92
N PRO A 355 -20.60 -8.70 -21.53
CA PRO A 355 -20.66 -9.51 -20.31
C PRO A 355 -19.64 -10.66 -20.30
N PRO A 356 -19.07 -11.03 -19.14
CA PRO A 356 -18.12 -12.14 -19.02
C PRO A 356 -18.80 -13.49 -19.29
N GLN A 357 -18.01 -14.57 -19.35
CA GLN A 357 -18.51 -15.92 -19.66
C GLN A 357 -19.61 -16.38 -18.69
N ASP A 358 -19.43 -16.18 -17.37
CA ASP A 358 -20.48 -16.39 -16.37
C ASP A 358 -21.16 -15.05 -16.01
N ALA A 359 -21.88 -14.49 -16.98
CA ALA A 359 -22.64 -13.25 -16.78
C ALA A 359 -23.63 -13.32 -15.60
N PRO A 360 -24.36 -14.43 -15.33
CA PRO A 360 -25.21 -14.53 -14.15
C PRO A 360 -24.46 -14.39 -12.82
N ALA A 361 -23.30 -15.04 -12.65
CA ALA A 361 -22.48 -14.87 -11.45
C ALA A 361 -21.98 -13.43 -11.31
N PHE A 362 -21.47 -12.85 -12.40
CA PHE A 362 -21.00 -11.48 -12.41
C PHE A 362 -22.10 -10.46 -12.07
N ASN A 363 -23.30 -10.60 -12.62
CA ASN A 363 -24.43 -9.72 -12.32
C ASN A 363 -24.89 -9.85 -10.86
N ARG A 364 -24.87 -11.06 -10.29
CA ARG A 364 -25.12 -11.26 -8.84
C ARG A 364 -24.06 -10.58 -7.99
N TRP A 365 -22.79 -10.69 -8.39
CA TRP A 365 -21.68 -10.03 -7.70
C TRP A 365 -21.84 -8.50 -7.72
N LEU A 366 -22.11 -7.90 -8.89
CA LEU A 366 -22.42 -6.46 -8.99
C LEU A 366 -23.62 -6.07 -8.12
N GLY A 367 -24.67 -6.91 -8.11
CA GLY A 367 -25.84 -6.72 -7.25
C GLY A 367 -25.49 -6.63 -5.76
N LYS A 368 -24.65 -7.55 -5.25
CA LYS A 368 -24.17 -7.52 -3.87
C LYS A 368 -23.41 -6.23 -3.55
N ARG A 369 -22.53 -5.78 -4.45
CA ARG A 369 -21.76 -4.54 -4.27
C ARG A 369 -22.66 -3.29 -4.26
N LEU A 370 -23.73 -3.29 -5.06
CA LEU A 370 -24.76 -2.24 -5.02
C LEU A 370 -25.59 -2.28 -3.73
N ASP A 371 -25.89 -3.47 -3.19
CA ASP A 371 -26.57 -3.63 -1.89
C ASP A 371 -25.71 -3.03 -0.75
N GLU A 372 -24.40 -3.19 -0.85
CA GLU A 372 -23.41 -2.60 0.07
C GLU A 372 -23.19 -1.08 -0.11
N GLN A 373 -23.87 -0.45 -1.08
CA GLN A 373 -23.71 0.96 -1.47
C GLN A 373 -22.31 1.36 -1.95
N VAL A 374 -21.50 0.40 -2.43
CA VAL A 374 -20.19 0.66 -3.01
C VAL A 374 -20.37 1.35 -4.37
N PRO A 375 -19.78 2.54 -4.61
CA PRO A 375 -19.88 3.22 -5.90
C PRO A 375 -19.36 2.35 -7.05
N LEU A 376 -20.11 2.29 -8.15
CA LEU A 376 -19.81 1.48 -9.34
C LEU A 376 -19.75 2.35 -10.61
N VAL A 377 -18.64 2.25 -11.34
CA VAL A 377 -18.42 2.99 -12.59
C VAL A 377 -18.24 2.02 -13.76
N PHE A 378 -19.07 2.20 -14.79
CA PHE A 378 -18.88 1.55 -16.08
C PHE A 378 -18.05 2.46 -16.99
N PHE A 379 -16.83 2.04 -17.32
CA PHE A 379 -15.89 2.84 -18.08
C PHE A 379 -15.56 2.17 -19.42
N ALA A 380 -15.59 2.94 -20.50
CA ALA A 380 -15.43 2.52 -21.91
C ALA A 380 -16.51 1.57 -22.44
N GLY A 381 -16.92 0.55 -21.68
CA GLY A 381 -17.96 -0.40 -22.05
C GLY A 381 -18.98 -0.63 -20.94
N LEU A 382 -20.08 -1.30 -21.31
CA LEU A 382 -21.17 -1.69 -20.42
C LEU A 382 -21.36 -3.21 -20.49
N PRO A 383 -20.67 -4.00 -19.63
CA PRO A 383 -20.73 -5.46 -19.62
C PRO A 383 -22.01 -6.00 -18.94
N VAL A 384 -23.14 -5.29 -19.07
CA VAL A 384 -24.43 -5.67 -18.46
C VAL A 384 -25.54 -5.65 -19.49
N GLU A 385 -26.18 -6.80 -19.67
CA GLU A 385 -27.37 -6.98 -20.52
C GLU A 385 -28.61 -7.42 -19.72
N ASP A 386 -28.43 -7.77 -18.44
CA ASP A 386 -29.52 -8.18 -17.56
C ASP A 386 -30.51 -7.03 -17.33
N LYS A 387 -31.77 -7.23 -17.73
CA LYS A 387 -32.80 -6.20 -17.68
C LYS A 387 -33.15 -5.77 -16.25
N VAL A 388 -33.02 -6.68 -15.28
CA VAL A 388 -33.33 -6.38 -13.88
C VAL A 388 -32.26 -5.46 -13.31
N LEU A 389 -30.99 -5.77 -13.56
CA LEU A 389 -29.86 -4.93 -13.15
C LEU A 389 -29.86 -3.58 -13.86
N LEU A 390 -30.11 -3.53 -15.17
CA LEU A 390 -30.24 -2.26 -15.91
C LEU A 390 -31.36 -1.38 -15.35
N LYS A 391 -32.53 -1.96 -15.06
CA LYS A 391 -33.63 -1.26 -14.42
C LYS A 391 -33.25 -0.75 -13.03
N ARG A 392 -32.54 -1.56 -12.23
CA ARG A 392 -32.00 -1.16 -10.92
C ARG A 392 -31.03 0.02 -11.03
N LEU A 393 -30.25 0.09 -12.10
CA LEU A 393 -29.35 1.21 -12.41
C LEU A 393 -30.08 2.44 -13.00
N GLY A 394 -31.38 2.34 -13.30
CA GLY A 394 -32.15 3.40 -13.95
C GLY A 394 -31.81 3.59 -15.43
N LEU A 395 -31.37 2.52 -16.10
CA LEU A 395 -30.90 2.53 -17.48
C LEU A 395 -31.78 1.66 -18.39
N ASN A 396 -31.98 2.13 -19.61
CA ASN A 396 -32.50 1.32 -20.71
C ASN A 396 -31.39 1.09 -21.73
N ARG A 397 -31.20 -0.17 -22.14
CA ARG A 397 -30.27 -0.55 -23.21
C ARG A 397 -31.06 -1.03 -24.42
N GLY A 398 -30.89 -0.36 -25.54
CA GLY A 398 -31.45 -0.72 -26.84
C GLY A 398 -30.45 -1.47 -27.73
N ALA A 399 -30.89 -1.80 -28.95
CA ALA A 399 -29.98 -2.26 -30.00
C ALA A 399 -29.03 -1.13 -30.42
N PRO A 400 -27.78 -1.42 -30.79
CA PRO A 400 -26.86 -0.43 -31.34
C PRO A 400 -27.51 0.36 -32.49
N PRO A 401 -27.37 1.69 -32.54
CA PRO A 401 -27.99 2.48 -33.59
C PRO A 401 -27.28 2.22 -34.92
N ALA A 402 -28.03 2.34 -36.03
CA ALA A 402 -27.42 2.46 -37.35
C ALA A 402 -26.57 3.74 -37.41
N THR A 403 -25.61 3.78 -38.35
CA THR A 403 -24.84 5.00 -38.63
C THR A 403 -25.80 6.12 -39.03
N GLN A 404 -25.80 7.21 -38.26
CA GLN A 404 -26.73 8.33 -38.44
C GLN A 404 -26.11 9.62 -37.90
N ALA A 405 -26.71 10.76 -38.26
CA ALA A 405 -26.33 12.02 -37.63
C ALA A 405 -26.80 12.04 -36.17
N LEU A 406 -26.00 12.66 -35.31
CA LEU A 406 -26.32 12.89 -33.91
C LEU A 406 -26.15 14.36 -33.59
N THR A 407 -27.08 14.90 -32.82
CA THR A 407 -27.00 16.26 -32.27
C THR A 407 -26.73 16.19 -30.78
N ILE A 408 -25.74 16.93 -30.29
CA ILE A 408 -25.51 17.10 -28.85
C ILE A 408 -26.59 18.03 -28.32
N THR A 409 -27.52 17.48 -27.52
CA THR A 409 -28.62 18.24 -26.91
C THR A 409 -28.29 18.71 -25.50
N TYR A 410 -27.35 18.05 -24.81
CA TYR A 410 -26.81 18.50 -23.54
C TYR A 410 -25.37 18.01 -23.36
N GLN A 411 -24.53 18.84 -22.74
CA GLN A 411 -23.16 18.51 -22.36
C GLN A 411 -22.77 19.22 -21.06
N ASP A 412 -22.25 18.47 -20.11
CA ASP A 412 -21.61 19.01 -18.91
C ASP A 412 -20.11 19.25 -19.16
N LYS A 413 -19.74 20.50 -19.43
CA LYS A 413 -18.35 20.88 -19.73
C LYS A 413 -17.39 20.67 -18.56
N ALA A 414 -17.87 20.51 -17.33
CA ALA A 414 -17.01 20.20 -16.19
C ALA A 414 -16.53 18.74 -16.19
N LEU A 415 -17.21 17.85 -16.94
CA LEU A 415 -16.90 16.41 -16.98
C LEU A 415 -16.35 15.96 -18.33
N LEU A 416 -16.72 16.61 -19.44
CA LEU A 416 -16.24 16.22 -20.77
C LEU A 416 -16.22 17.37 -21.78
N GLY A 417 -15.31 17.27 -22.75
CA GLY A 417 -15.17 18.16 -23.89
C GLY A 417 -14.39 19.46 -23.63
N ALA A 418 -13.88 19.65 -22.41
CA ALA A 418 -13.07 20.81 -22.03
C ALA A 418 -11.71 20.42 -21.42
N PHE A 419 -11.31 19.15 -21.54
CA PHE A 419 -10.06 18.63 -20.99
C PHE A 419 -8.92 18.62 -22.04
N GLU A 420 -8.76 17.56 -22.84
CA GLU A 420 -7.73 17.50 -23.90
C GLU A 420 -8.31 17.53 -25.33
N ALA A 421 -9.55 17.09 -25.50
CA ALA A 421 -10.26 17.06 -26.78
C ALA A 421 -11.74 17.47 -26.62
N PRO A 422 -12.35 18.10 -27.64
CA PRO A 422 -13.78 18.41 -27.64
C PRO A 422 -14.63 17.15 -27.89
N VAL A 423 -15.90 17.19 -27.47
CA VAL A 423 -16.87 16.16 -27.85
C VAL A 423 -17.21 16.28 -29.34
N GLN A 424 -17.19 15.17 -30.06
CA GLN A 424 -17.65 15.06 -31.45
C GLN A 424 -18.82 14.06 -31.53
N PRO A 425 -19.98 14.42 -32.13
CA PRO A 425 -21.09 13.48 -32.28
C PRO A 425 -20.71 12.29 -33.17
N ARG A 426 -20.79 11.07 -32.63
CA ARG A 426 -20.43 9.81 -33.31
C ARG A 426 -21.44 8.71 -33.01
N SER A 427 -22.08 8.18 -34.05
CA SER A 427 -22.98 7.02 -33.93
C SER A 427 -22.26 5.68 -34.03
N ARG A 428 -21.08 5.66 -34.68
CA ARG A 428 -20.27 4.43 -34.80
C ARG A 428 -19.79 4.01 -33.42
N ASP A 429 -19.94 2.72 -33.11
CA ASP A 429 -19.57 2.09 -31.83
C ASP A 429 -20.30 2.66 -30.60
N LEU A 430 -21.36 3.46 -30.82
CA LEU A 430 -22.19 3.99 -29.75
C LEU A 430 -23.03 2.88 -29.11
N THR A 431 -22.87 2.70 -27.80
CA THR A 431 -23.79 1.86 -27.03
C THR A 431 -25.11 2.59 -26.82
N ALA A 432 -26.23 2.00 -27.27
CA ALA A 432 -27.57 2.59 -27.18
C ALA A 432 -28.14 2.57 -25.75
N VAL A 433 -27.61 3.44 -24.88
CA VAL A 433 -28.07 3.61 -23.50
C VAL A 433 -28.90 4.88 -23.39
N SER A 434 -30.05 4.81 -22.72
CA SER A 434 -30.85 5.96 -22.29
C SER A 434 -31.15 5.87 -20.80
N VAL A 435 -31.45 7.02 -20.19
CA VAL A 435 -31.78 7.12 -18.75
C VAL A 435 -33.29 7.05 -18.54
N MET A 436 -33.72 6.39 -17.46
CA MET A 436 -35.11 6.42 -16.98
C MET A 436 -35.39 7.75 -16.24
N ALA A 437 -36.67 8.05 -15.96
CA ALA A 437 -37.09 9.31 -15.32
C ALA A 437 -36.39 9.56 -13.95
N ASP A 438 -36.26 8.53 -13.13
CA ASP A 438 -35.54 8.56 -11.84
C ASP A 438 -34.12 7.99 -11.96
N GLY A 439 -33.58 7.96 -13.17
CA GLY A 439 -32.28 7.39 -13.50
C GLY A 439 -31.10 8.33 -13.22
N PRO A 440 -29.90 7.94 -13.70
CA PRO A 440 -28.70 8.76 -13.62
C PRO A 440 -28.89 10.14 -14.24
N LYS A 441 -28.21 11.15 -13.69
CA LYS A 441 -28.11 12.48 -14.30
C LYS A 441 -27.18 12.40 -15.51
N PRO A 442 -27.67 12.67 -16.74
CA PRO A 442 -26.81 12.68 -17.92
C PRO A 442 -25.76 13.79 -17.82
N ALA A 443 -24.53 13.46 -18.22
CA ALA A 443 -23.47 14.43 -18.50
C ALA A 443 -23.35 14.71 -20.02
N LEU A 444 -23.78 13.76 -20.86
CA LEU A 444 -23.89 13.93 -22.30
C LEU A 444 -25.25 13.38 -22.77
N LEU A 445 -26.01 14.19 -23.51
CA LEU A 445 -27.20 13.74 -24.24
C LEU A 445 -27.02 13.97 -25.74
N LEU A 446 -27.37 12.94 -26.50
CA LEU A 446 -27.35 12.93 -27.95
C LEU A 446 -28.74 12.58 -28.45
N THR A 447 -29.21 13.28 -29.47
CA THR A 447 -30.46 12.96 -30.15
C THR A 447 -30.16 12.61 -31.59
N GLY A 448 -30.64 11.44 -32.04
CA GLY A 448 -30.52 11.05 -33.45
C GLY A 448 -31.75 11.43 -34.27
N ASP A 449 -31.69 11.17 -35.57
CA ASP A 449 -32.65 11.69 -36.55
C ASP A 449 -34.11 11.25 -36.30
N GLY A 450 -34.31 10.08 -35.69
CA GLY A 450 -35.63 9.55 -35.30
C GLY A 450 -36.16 10.03 -33.94
N GLY A 451 -35.48 10.99 -33.30
CA GLY A 451 -35.86 11.54 -31.99
C GLY A 451 -35.43 10.70 -30.79
N GLN A 452 -34.82 9.53 -31.01
CA GLN A 452 -34.24 8.73 -29.94
C GLN A 452 -33.11 9.48 -29.23
N THR A 453 -33.07 9.33 -27.90
CA THR A 453 -32.08 9.99 -27.04
C THR A 453 -31.11 8.98 -26.46
N PHE A 454 -29.82 9.30 -26.49
CA PHE A 454 -28.74 8.50 -25.92
C PHE A 454 -28.00 9.29 -24.84
N ALA A 455 -27.65 8.60 -23.75
CA ALA A 455 -26.92 9.14 -22.60
C ALA A 455 -25.65 8.32 -22.34
N PRO A 456 -24.60 8.43 -23.19
CA PRO A 456 -23.38 7.63 -23.07
C PRO A 456 -22.47 8.05 -21.92
N VAL A 457 -22.74 9.19 -21.26
CA VAL A 457 -22.05 9.62 -20.05
C VAL A 457 -23.08 10.12 -19.04
N ALA A 458 -23.07 9.56 -17.84
CA ALA A 458 -23.99 9.92 -16.76
C ALA A 458 -23.39 9.66 -15.36
N VAL A 459 -23.88 10.39 -14.36
CA VAL A 459 -23.50 10.26 -12.94
C VAL A 459 -24.76 9.97 -12.11
N ALA A 460 -24.66 9.07 -11.15
CA ALA A 460 -25.77 8.60 -10.32
C ALA A 460 -25.37 8.45 -8.85
N SER A 461 -26.35 8.23 -7.97
CA SER A 461 -26.08 7.91 -6.56
C SER A 461 -25.34 6.59 -6.38
N TRP A 462 -25.53 5.62 -7.28
CA TRP A 462 -24.80 4.35 -7.28
C TRP A 462 -23.43 4.44 -7.95
N GLY A 463 -23.10 5.54 -8.62
CA GLY A 463 -21.84 5.66 -9.35
C GLY A 463 -21.95 6.43 -10.66
N GLY A 464 -21.64 5.79 -11.79
CA GLY A 464 -21.81 6.42 -13.10
C GLY A 464 -21.41 5.53 -14.27
N LEU A 465 -21.54 6.08 -15.48
CA LEU A 465 -21.07 5.44 -16.71
C LEU A 465 -20.45 6.47 -17.65
N ALA A 466 -19.36 6.10 -18.31
CA ALA A 466 -18.73 6.87 -19.38
C ALA A 466 -18.27 5.91 -20.47
N LEU A 467 -19.01 5.89 -21.58
CA LEU A 467 -18.87 4.86 -22.62
C LEU A 467 -18.13 5.40 -23.85
N ALA A 468 -17.40 4.50 -24.52
CA ALA A 468 -16.87 4.77 -25.84
C ALA A 468 -18.01 5.08 -26.84
N PRO A 469 -17.78 5.91 -27.87
CA PRO A 469 -16.51 6.58 -28.22
C PRO A 469 -16.30 7.94 -27.53
N TYR A 470 -17.02 8.27 -26.46
CA TYR A 470 -17.05 9.62 -25.87
C TYR A 470 -16.05 9.85 -24.73
N ILE A 471 -15.16 8.88 -24.49
CA ILE A 471 -14.10 8.98 -23.48
C ILE A 471 -12.77 9.47 -24.05
N LEU A 472 -12.44 9.04 -25.27
CA LEU A 472 -11.15 9.25 -25.92
C LEU A 472 -11.37 9.63 -27.38
N GLU A 473 -10.59 10.60 -27.83
CA GLU A 473 -10.38 10.92 -29.23
C GLU A 473 -9.14 10.17 -29.70
N THR A 474 -9.29 9.20 -30.59
CA THR A 474 -8.21 8.31 -31.03
C THR A 474 -8.02 8.40 -32.54
N ASN A 475 -6.76 8.44 -32.98
CA ASN A 475 -6.35 8.19 -34.37
C ASN A 475 -5.29 7.07 -34.40
N ASN A 476 -4.70 6.81 -35.57
CA ASN A 476 -3.74 5.70 -35.74
C ASN A 476 -2.46 5.82 -34.90
N GLU A 477 -2.14 7.00 -34.37
CA GLU A 477 -0.87 7.27 -33.66
C GLU A 477 -1.07 7.78 -32.23
N ARG A 478 -2.22 8.38 -31.91
CA ARG A 478 -2.41 9.18 -30.69
C ARG A 478 -3.83 9.07 -30.15
N SER A 479 -3.94 9.19 -28.84
CA SER A 479 -5.20 9.30 -28.11
C SER A 479 -5.21 10.54 -27.23
N ARG A 480 -6.38 11.16 -27.05
CA ARG A 480 -6.59 12.29 -26.16
C ARG A 480 -7.87 12.10 -25.36
N TRP A 481 -7.87 12.56 -24.12
CA TRP A 481 -9.04 12.53 -23.26
C TRP A 481 -10.11 13.54 -23.69
N ILE A 482 -11.29 13.02 -24.08
CA ILE A 482 -12.50 13.85 -24.24
C ILE A 482 -13.10 14.08 -22.84
N LEU A 483 -13.19 13.03 -22.04
CA LEU A 483 -13.61 13.08 -20.64
C LEU A 483 -12.50 13.74 -19.80
N ASP A 484 -12.83 14.53 -18.77
CA ASP A 484 -11.89 14.79 -17.67
C ASP A 484 -11.96 13.58 -16.71
N PRO A 485 -10.95 12.67 -16.74
CA PRO A 485 -11.03 11.45 -15.94
C PRO A 485 -10.97 11.75 -14.44
N PHE A 486 -10.32 12.85 -14.01
CA PHE A 486 -10.27 13.20 -12.58
C PHE A 486 -11.63 13.67 -12.09
N ALA A 487 -12.25 14.62 -12.79
CA ALA A 487 -13.54 15.18 -12.41
C ALA A 487 -14.63 14.09 -12.43
N PHE A 488 -14.66 13.27 -13.48
CA PHE A 488 -15.63 12.20 -13.61
C PHE A 488 -15.47 11.12 -12.53
N LEU A 489 -14.26 10.62 -12.29
CA LEU A 489 -14.04 9.58 -11.26
C LEU A 489 -14.32 10.12 -9.86
N GLN A 490 -13.92 11.35 -9.54
CA GLN A 490 -14.23 11.96 -8.24
C GLN A 490 -15.74 12.11 -8.02
N ALA A 491 -16.49 12.54 -9.05
CA ALA A 491 -17.94 12.71 -8.96
C ALA A 491 -18.68 11.36 -8.88
N SER A 492 -18.35 10.42 -9.78
CA SER A 492 -19.04 9.14 -9.88
C SER A 492 -18.70 8.19 -8.73
N LEU A 493 -17.43 8.05 -8.35
CA LEU A 493 -17.04 7.24 -7.20
C LEU A 493 -17.29 7.96 -5.86
N ARG A 494 -17.77 9.21 -5.88
CA ARG A 494 -18.05 10.02 -4.68
C ARG A 494 -16.81 10.12 -3.77
N LEU A 495 -15.65 10.32 -4.37
CA LEU A 495 -14.36 10.28 -3.68
C LEU A 495 -14.25 11.46 -2.69
N PRO A 496 -14.01 11.21 -1.39
CA PRO A 496 -13.93 12.26 -0.39
C PRO A 496 -12.65 13.10 -0.56
N VAL A 497 -12.70 14.33 -0.05
CA VAL A 497 -11.50 15.15 0.14
C VAL A 497 -10.71 14.58 1.33
N GLN A 498 -9.54 14.03 1.06
CA GLN A 498 -8.67 13.39 2.05
C GLN A 498 -7.19 13.60 1.74
N PRO A 499 -6.28 13.42 2.72
CA PRO A 499 -4.84 13.40 2.46
C PRO A 499 -4.48 12.34 1.43
N ARG A 500 -3.55 12.66 0.53
CA ARG A 500 -3.13 11.77 -0.56
C ARG A 500 -1.64 11.47 -0.40
N PRO A 501 -1.22 10.22 -0.17
CA PRO A 501 0.20 9.87 -0.19
C PRO A 501 0.84 10.29 -1.51
N ASP A 502 2.01 10.92 -1.45
CA ASP A 502 2.65 11.55 -2.61
C ASP A 502 4.08 11.07 -2.80
N THR A 503 4.35 10.46 -3.96
CA THR A 503 5.66 9.89 -4.33
C THR A 503 6.53 10.86 -5.12
N THR A 504 6.06 12.07 -5.40
CA THR A 504 6.76 13.00 -6.30
C THR A 504 7.61 14.02 -5.53
N THR A 505 7.30 14.21 -4.25
CA THR A 505 7.85 15.26 -3.40
C THR A 505 8.24 14.67 -2.05
N GLU A 506 9.43 14.99 -1.55
CA GLU A 506 9.86 14.68 -0.18
C GLU A 506 10.57 15.89 0.41
N ASN A 507 10.25 16.23 1.66
CA ASN A 507 10.72 17.45 2.33
C ASN A 507 10.62 18.67 1.42
N GLY A 508 9.47 18.84 0.77
CA GLY A 508 9.16 19.99 -0.08
C GLY A 508 9.89 20.04 -1.43
N ARG A 509 10.86 19.17 -1.71
CA ARG A 509 11.57 19.14 -3.00
C ARG A 509 11.02 18.05 -3.90
N ARG A 510 11.03 18.29 -5.22
CA ARG A 510 10.73 17.25 -6.21
C ARG A 510 11.80 16.16 -6.11
N ILE A 511 11.39 14.90 -6.13
CA ILE A 511 12.30 13.76 -6.09
C ILE A 511 12.95 13.58 -7.47
N ALA A 512 14.23 13.23 -7.48
CA ALA A 512 14.96 12.84 -8.68
C ALA A 512 15.63 11.48 -8.51
N THR A 513 15.57 10.65 -9.55
CA THR A 513 16.29 9.37 -9.64
C THR A 513 16.99 9.30 -10.98
N VAL A 514 18.20 8.74 -11.00
CA VAL A 514 18.90 8.37 -12.24
C VAL A 514 19.11 6.87 -12.22
N HIS A 515 18.69 6.15 -13.26
CA HIS A 515 19.05 4.75 -13.42
C HIS A 515 19.50 4.43 -14.85
N ILE A 516 20.46 3.51 -14.94
CA ILE A 516 21.13 3.16 -16.19
C ILE A 516 21.01 1.66 -16.43
N ASP A 517 20.39 1.30 -17.55
CA ASP A 517 20.31 -0.09 -18.01
C ASP A 517 21.62 -0.52 -18.66
N GLY A 518 21.95 -1.81 -18.49
CA GLY A 518 23.26 -2.37 -18.83
C GLY A 518 23.60 -2.38 -20.32
N ASP A 519 22.63 -2.11 -21.20
CA ASP A 519 22.75 -2.28 -22.64
C ASP A 519 23.84 -1.41 -23.26
N GLY A 520 24.63 -2.04 -24.13
CA GLY A 520 25.61 -1.33 -24.93
C GLY A 520 26.82 -0.87 -24.13
N PHE A 521 27.08 -1.45 -22.95
CA PHE A 521 28.31 -1.23 -22.18
C PHE A 521 29.60 -1.38 -23.02
N PRO A 522 29.74 -2.40 -23.91
CA PRO A 522 30.92 -2.59 -24.74
C PRO A 522 30.94 -1.70 -26.00
N SER A 523 29.93 -0.86 -26.23
CA SER A 523 29.88 0.03 -27.40
C SER A 523 31.05 1.03 -27.37
N ARG A 524 31.54 1.44 -28.54
CA ARG A 524 32.60 2.46 -28.66
C ARG A 524 31.98 3.83 -28.89
N ALA A 525 32.39 4.83 -28.12
CA ALA A 525 31.90 6.19 -28.27
C ALA A 525 32.58 6.94 -29.43
N GLU A 526 31.83 7.73 -30.18
CA GLU A 526 32.31 8.59 -31.27
C GLU A 526 32.94 9.89 -30.73
N VAL A 527 33.86 9.74 -29.77
CA VAL A 527 34.67 10.81 -29.17
C VAL A 527 36.16 10.52 -29.38
N ARG A 528 37.02 11.50 -29.09
CA ARG A 528 38.48 11.32 -29.21
C ARG A 528 38.94 10.13 -28.35
N GLY A 529 39.67 9.20 -28.96
CA GLY A 529 40.19 8.00 -28.29
C GLY A 529 39.22 6.81 -28.26
N THR A 530 37.97 6.98 -28.72
CA THR A 530 36.96 5.91 -28.84
C THR A 530 36.86 5.00 -27.59
N PRO A 531 36.66 5.58 -26.39
CA PRO A 531 36.49 4.79 -25.17
C PRO A 531 35.24 3.91 -25.26
N TYR A 532 35.19 2.89 -24.41
CA TYR A 532 33.96 2.13 -24.18
C TYR A 532 32.88 3.03 -23.56
N ALA A 533 31.62 2.79 -23.90
CA ALA A 533 30.47 3.51 -23.39
C ALA A 533 30.40 3.45 -21.86
N GLY A 534 30.73 2.30 -21.26
CA GLY A 534 30.86 2.16 -19.80
C GLY A 534 31.81 3.19 -19.17
N LYS A 535 32.96 3.44 -19.81
CA LYS A 535 33.94 4.44 -19.36
C LYS A 535 33.46 5.86 -19.63
N GLN A 536 32.90 6.10 -20.82
CA GLN A 536 32.36 7.40 -21.21
C GLN A 536 31.24 7.87 -20.28
N VAL A 537 30.28 7.01 -19.94
CA VAL A 537 29.19 7.33 -18.99
C VAL A 537 29.76 7.67 -17.60
N LEU A 538 30.74 6.91 -17.11
CA LEU A 538 31.36 7.18 -15.82
C LEU A 538 32.01 8.57 -15.78
N ASP A 539 32.76 8.91 -16.83
CA ASP A 539 33.57 10.12 -16.89
C ASP A 539 32.73 11.37 -17.20
N ASP A 540 31.79 11.29 -18.15
CA ASP A 540 31.05 12.46 -18.64
C ASP A 540 29.67 12.64 -18.01
N PHE A 541 29.04 11.58 -17.49
CA PHE A 541 27.69 11.66 -16.93
C PHE A 541 27.68 11.46 -15.40
N ILE A 542 28.28 10.39 -14.88
CA ILE A 542 28.18 10.06 -13.45
C ILE A 542 29.08 10.97 -12.60
N ARG A 543 30.37 11.10 -12.90
CA ARG A 543 31.29 11.91 -12.10
C ARG A 543 30.91 13.39 -12.00
N PRO A 544 30.62 14.11 -13.09
CA PRO A 544 30.41 15.56 -13.05
C PRO A 544 29.05 15.97 -12.49
N ASN A 545 28.06 15.08 -12.45
CA ASN A 545 26.70 15.42 -11.99
C ASN A 545 26.44 14.99 -10.53
N PRO A 546 25.73 15.77 -9.71
CA PRO A 546 25.58 15.52 -8.28
C PRO A 546 24.52 14.48 -7.91
N PHE A 547 24.04 13.69 -8.89
CA PHE A 547 22.94 12.75 -8.68
C PHE A 547 23.43 11.38 -8.21
N LEU A 548 22.64 10.79 -7.33
CA LEU A 548 22.70 9.36 -7.03
C LEU A 548 22.20 8.57 -8.23
N THR A 549 22.91 7.51 -8.58
CA THR A 549 22.66 6.76 -9.81
C THR A 549 22.66 5.26 -9.52
N SER A 550 21.59 4.57 -9.88
CA SER A 550 21.55 3.10 -9.80
C SER A 550 21.91 2.53 -11.18
N VAL A 551 22.93 1.69 -11.25
CA VAL A 551 23.50 1.23 -12.52
C VAL A 551 23.47 -0.29 -12.58
N SER A 552 22.94 -0.81 -13.68
CA SER A 552 22.96 -2.24 -13.97
C SER A 552 23.98 -2.59 -15.05
N ILE A 553 24.34 -3.88 -15.14
CA ILE A 553 25.09 -4.42 -16.27
C ILE A 553 24.44 -5.71 -16.78
N VAL A 554 24.58 -5.98 -18.08
CA VAL A 554 24.30 -7.29 -18.66
C VAL A 554 25.55 -8.16 -18.49
N GLU A 555 25.50 -9.21 -17.67
CA GLU A 555 26.68 -10.08 -17.45
C GLU A 555 27.19 -10.66 -18.78
N GLY A 556 26.30 -10.98 -19.71
CA GLY A 556 26.61 -11.52 -21.02
C GLY A 556 27.41 -10.57 -21.94
N GLU A 557 27.40 -9.27 -21.70
CA GLU A 557 28.20 -8.32 -22.48
C GLU A 557 29.63 -8.16 -21.95
N ILE A 558 29.85 -8.47 -20.67
CA ILE A 558 31.08 -8.11 -19.94
C ILE A 558 31.89 -9.34 -19.54
N SER A 559 31.23 -10.45 -19.19
CA SER A 559 31.90 -11.58 -18.54
C SER A 559 32.67 -12.48 -19.52
N PRO A 560 33.67 -13.24 -19.02
CA PRO A 560 34.36 -14.28 -19.80
C PRO A 560 33.46 -15.44 -20.24
N ARG A 561 32.21 -15.51 -19.75
CA ARG A 561 31.19 -16.50 -20.14
C ARG A 561 30.11 -15.89 -21.04
N GLY A 562 30.26 -14.62 -21.42
CA GLY A 562 29.33 -13.88 -22.22
C GLY A 562 29.53 -14.04 -23.73
N MET A 563 28.89 -13.16 -24.49
CA MET A 563 28.95 -13.10 -25.95
C MET A 563 30.34 -12.69 -26.47
N PHE A 564 31.08 -11.87 -25.72
CA PHE A 564 32.39 -11.34 -26.11
C PHE A 564 33.47 -11.64 -25.06
N PRO A 565 33.84 -12.91 -24.83
CA PRO A 565 34.71 -13.30 -23.72
C PRO A 565 36.11 -12.68 -23.78
N PHE A 566 36.58 -12.32 -24.98
CA PHE A 566 37.87 -11.66 -25.21
C PHE A 566 37.90 -10.20 -24.73
N LEU A 567 36.75 -9.54 -24.62
CA LEU A 567 36.65 -8.16 -24.12
C LEU A 567 36.62 -8.08 -22.59
N ALA A 568 36.36 -9.20 -21.89
CA ALA A 568 36.17 -9.20 -20.45
C ALA A 568 37.35 -8.61 -19.66
N ARG A 569 38.59 -8.84 -20.13
CA ARG A 569 39.81 -8.28 -19.52
C ARG A 569 39.87 -6.76 -19.54
N GLU A 570 39.19 -6.13 -20.50
CA GLU A 570 39.08 -4.67 -20.61
C GLU A 570 37.82 -4.13 -19.91
N LEU A 571 36.70 -4.84 -20.00
CA LEU A 571 35.40 -4.37 -19.53
C LEU A 571 35.17 -4.56 -18.03
N GLU A 572 35.62 -5.68 -17.42
CA GLU A 572 35.44 -5.89 -15.98
C GLU A 572 36.15 -4.83 -15.13
N PRO A 573 37.39 -4.38 -15.42
CA PRO A 573 38.00 -3.27 -14.71
C PRO A 573 37.19 -1.97 -14.78
N ILE A 574 36.59 -1.66 -15.93
CA ILE A 574 35.74 -0.47 -16.09
C ILE A 574 34.47 -0.61 -15.23
N ALA A 575 33.83 -1.78 -15.23
CA ALA A 575 32.67 -2.05 -14.40
C ALA A 575 33.00 -1.94 -12.89
N ARG A 576 34.16 -2.45 -12.45
CA ARG A 576 34.65 -2.28 -11.07
C ARG A 576 34.88 -0.80 -10.73
N GLU A 577 35.51 -0.05 -11.62
CA GLU A 577 35.74 1.41 -11.43
C GLU A 577 34.40 2.16 -11.31
N LEU A 578 33.42 1.80 -12.15
CA LEU A 578 32.07 2.36 -12.11
C LEU A 578 31.37 2.03 -10.79
N PHE A 579 31.35 0.76 -10.37
CA PHE A 579 30.68 0.34 -9.13
C PHE A 579 31.40 0.81 -7.87
N ALA A 580 32.71 1.08 -7.92
CA ALA A 580 33.44 1.69 -6.81
C ALA A 580 33.02 3.15 -6.52
N ASN A 581 32.40 3.85 -7.49
CA ASN A 581 31.97 5.23 -7.30
C ASN A 581 30.92 5.32 -6.17
N PRO A 582 31.09 6.21 -5.16
CA PRO A 582 30.18 6.29 -4.02
C PRO A 582 28.75 6.72 -4.37
N LYS A 583 28.53 7.40 -5.51
CA LYS A 583 27.19 7.78 -5.98
C LYS A 583 26.46 6.63 -6.68
N VAL A 584 27.16 5.55 -7.02
CA VAL A 584 26.61 4.42 -7.77
C VAL A 584 26.07 3.34 -6.85
N GLU A 585 24.80 2.99 -7.04
CA GLU A 585 24.17 1.79 -6.49
C GLU A 585 24.17 0.67 -7.54
N VAL A 586 24.46 -0.56 -7.12
CA VAL A 586 24.68 -1.70 -8.01
C VAL A 586 23.37 -2.44 -8.29
N ALA A 587 23.10 -2.70 -9.57
CA ALA A 587 21.99 -3.49 -10.08
C ALA A 587 22.47 -4.57 -11.07
N THR A 588 21.62 -5.56 -11.36
CA THR A 588 21.81 -6.50 -12.48
C THR A 588 20.81 -6.20 -13.60
N HIS A 589 21.25 -6.36 -14.85
CA HIS A 589 20.38 -6.34 -16.03
C HIS A 589 20.29 -7.75 -16.65
N THR A 590 20.23 -8.76 -15.78
CA THR A 590 20.22 -10.19 -16.11
C THR A 590 21.54 -10.71 -16.70
N PHE A 591 21.55 -11.98 -17.10
CA PHE A 591 22.70 -12.63 -17.73
C PHE A 591 22.68 -12.43 -19.24
N SER A 592 21.59 -12.81 -19.90
CA SER A 592 21.53 -12.90 -21.36
C SER A 592 20.68 -11.83 -22.02
N HIS A 593 20.19 -10.86 -21.25
CA HIS A 593 19.25 -9.84 -21.73
C HIS A 593 18.08 -10.47 -22.50
N PRO A 594 17.15 -11.15 -21.81
CA PRO A 594 15.94 -11.63 -22.47
C PRO A 594 15.18 -10.45 -23.10
N PHE A 595 14.98 -10.50 -24.42
CA PHE A 595 14.19 -9.48 -25.15
C PHE A 595 12.70 -9.61 -24.84
N PHE A 596 12.26 -10.80 -24.43
CA PHE A 596 10.91 -11.10 -23.97
C PHE A 596 10.97 -11.82 -22.64
N MET A 597 10.40 -11.21 -21.60
CA MET A 597 10.41 -11.78 -20.25
C MET A 597 9.38 -12.91 -20.04
N GLN A 598 8.51 -13.12 -21.04
CA GLN A 598 7.57 -14.23 -21.14
C GLN A 598 7.58 -14.77 -22.58
N PRO A 599 8.65 -15.48 -22.99
CA PRO A 599 8.84 -15.89 -24.38
C PRO A 599 7.72 -16.79 -24.90
N GLU A 600 7.15 -17.66 -24.06
CA GLU A 600 6.05 -18.55 -24.44
C GLU A 600 4.75 -17.79 -24.75
N VAL A 601 4.55 -16.62 -24.13
CA VAL A 601 3.44 -15.71 -24.41
C VAL A 601 3.74 -14.89 -25.65
N ALA A 602 4.97 -14.40 -25.79
CA ALA A 602 5.40 -13.61 -26.94
C ALA A 602 5.30 -14.40 -28.26
N GLN A 603 5.70 -15.67 -28.25
CA GLN A 603 5.66 -16.58 -29.41
C GLN A 603 4.24 -16.85 -29.93
N LYS A 604 3.21 -16.67 -29.11
CA LYS A 604 1.80 -16.85 -29.51
C LYS A 604 1.22 -15.61 -30.19
N ARG A 605 1.94 -14.49 -30.22
CA ARG A 605 1.46 -13.26 -30.86
C ARG A 605 1.43 -13.46 -32.38
N GLU A 606 0.37 -12.99 -33.02
CA GLU A 606 0.25 -13.03 -34.47
C GLU A 606 1.41 -12.27 -35.12
N GLY A 607 2.04 -12.87 -36.13
CA GLY A 607 3.18 -12.26 -36.83
C GLY A 607 4.47 -12.16 -36.00
N PHE A 608 4.60 -12.91 -34.89
CA PHE A 608 5.81 -12.87 -34.05
C PHE A 608 7.05 -13.31 -34.84
N ASN A 609 7.94 -12.36 -35.09
CA ASN A 609 9.26 -12.58 -35.70
C ASN A 609 10.32 -11.79 -34.92
N PRO A 610 11.07 -12.44 -33.99
CA PRO A 610 12.02 -11.74 -33.16
C PRO A 610 13.34 -11.48 -33.91
N GLU A 611 13.56 -10.25 -34.36
CA GLU A 611 14.73 -9.82 -35.15
C GLU A 611 16.07 -10.22 -34.50
N TYR A 612 16.17 -10.11 -33.17
CA TYR A 612 17.38 -10.42 -32.40
C TYR A 612 17.29 -11.74 -31.61
N GLY A 613 16.29 -12.57 -31.90
CA GLY A 613 15.99 -13.77 -31.11
C GLY A 613 15.29 -13.46 -29.78
N LEU A 614 15.24 -14.44 -28.87
CA LEU A 614 14.58 -14.29 -27.56
C LEU A 614 15.49 -13.72 -26.48
N LYS A 615 16.81 -13.80 -26.70
CA LYS A 615 17.89 -13.36 -25.80
C LYS A 615 19.19 -13.22 -26.60
N MET A 616 20.22 -12.67 -26.00
CA MET A 616 21.56 -12.66 -26.59
C MET A 616 22.08 -14.07 -26.94
N ALA A 617 22.84 -14.14 -28.03
CA ALA A 617 23.49 -15.34 -28.53
C ALA A 617 24.75 -15.68 -27.72
N ILE A 618 24.56 -16.11 -26.47
CA ILE A 618 25.65 -16.51 -25.56
C ILE A 618 26.02 -17.99 -25.79
N PRO A 619 27.31 -18.33 -25.98
CA PRO A 619 27.76 -19.70 -26.12
C PRO A 619 27.38 -20.59 -24.93
N ASN A 620 26.92 -21.81 -25.20
CA ASN A 620 26.50 -22.81 -24.19
C ASN A 620 25.32 -22.39 -23.30
N TYR A 621 24.50 -21.45 -23.77
CA TYR A 621 23.27 -21.03 -23.09
C TYR A 621 22.12 -21.00 -24.09
N ASP A 622 21.58 -22.16 -24.46
CA ASP A 622 20.60 -22.27 -25.55
C ASP A 622 19.14 -22.09 -25.07
N LYS A 623 18.89 -22.28 -23.78
CA LYS A 623 17.56 -22.16 -23.16
C LYS A 623 17.56 -21.10 -22.07
N LEU A 624 16.51 -20.26 -22.06
CA LEU A 624 16.27 -19.30 -21.00
C LEU A 624 15.98 -20.02 -19.67
N ASP A 625 16.73 -19.63 -18.64
CA ASP A 625 16.61 -20.05 -17.26
C ASP A 625 16.61 -18.81 -16.37
N PHE A 626 15.42 -18.40 -15.91
CA PHE A 626 15.26 -17.21 -15.10
C PHE A 626 15.98 -17.28 -13.75
N ARG A 627 16.29 -18.48 -13.24
CA ARG A 627 17.12 -18.59 -12.03
C ARG A 627 18.57 -18.19 -12.34
N ARG A 628 19.10 -18.59 -13.50
CA ARG A 628 20.41 -18.16 -13.99
C ARG A 628 20.45 -16.66 -14.31
N GLU A 629 19.38 -16.14 -14.89
CA GLU A 629 19.24 -14.71 -15.21
C GLU A 629 19.26 -13.84 -13.94
N VAL A 630 18.55 -14.26 -12.89
CA VAL A 630 18.40 -13.48 -11.65
C VAL A 630 19.53 -13.77 -10.66
N PHE A 631 19.61 -14.99 -10.12
CA PHE A 631 20.58 -15.33 -9.09
C PHE A 631 22.00 -15.37 -9.63
N GLY A 632 22.19 -16.00 -10.80
CA GLY A 632 23.52 -16.16 -11.38
C GLY A 632 24.18 -14.82 -11.74
N SER A 633 23.43 -13.90 -12.35
CA SER A 633 23.95 -12.57 -12.71
C SER A 633 24.24 -11.72 -11.47
N ARG A 634 23.33 -11.72 -10.49
CA ARG A 634 23.56 -11.10 -9.17
C ARG A 634 24.86 -11.60 -8.53
N ASP A 635 25.04 -12.92 -8.48
CA ASP A 635 26.17 -13.55 -7.81
C ASP A 635 27.49 -13.27 -8.55
N TYR A 636 27.49 -13.29 -9.88
CA TYR A 636 28.64 -12.89 -10.68
C TYR A 636 29.06 -11.45 -10.37
N ILE A 637 28.12 -10.50 -10.38
CA ILE A 637 28.43 -9.09 -10.08
C ILE A 637 29.01 -8.97 -8.67
N ASN A 638 28.33 -9.56 -7.67
CA ASN A 638 28.77 -9.54 -6.27
C ASN A 638 30.19 -10.12 -6.07
N GLN A 639 30.54 -11.16 -6.82
CA GLN A 639 31.83 -11.85 -6.66
C GLN A 639 32.96 -11.23 -7.47
N GLN A 640 32.65 -10.70 -8.66
CA GLN A 640 33.67 -10.31 -9.65
C GLN A 640 33.80 -8.81 -9.83
N LEU A 641 32.73 -8.03 -9.61
CA LEU A 641 32.67 -6.63 -10.03
C LEU A 641 32.46 -5.64 -8.88
N THR A 642 32.00 -6.09 -7.71
CA THR A 642 31.80 -5.24 -6.53
C THR A 642 32.35 -5.91 -5.26
N THR A 643 32.16 -5.26 -4.12
CA THR A 643 32.58 -5.75 -2.80
C THR A 643 31.36 -6.07 -1.92
N PRO A 644 31.53 -6.84 -0.83
CA PRO A 644 30.45 -7.13 0.12
C PRO A 644 29.77 -5.89 0.72
N GLU A 645 30.46 -4.75 0.78
CA GLU A 645 29.92 -3.47 1.27
C GLU A 645 28.99 -2.79 0.27
N LYS A 646 29.06 -3.16 -1.02
CA LYS A 646 28.23 -2.62 -2.11
C LYS A 646 27.59 -3.74 -2.92
N PRO A 647 26.73 -4.58 -2.32
CA PRO A 647 26.11 -5.69 -3.02
C PRO A 647 25.11 -5.18 -4.07
N VAL A 648 24.78 -6.06 -5.03
CA VAL A 648 23.64 -5.87 -5.93
C VAL A 648 22.35 -5.79 -5.11
N LYS A 649 21.58 -4.71 -5.30
CA LYS A 649 20.31 -4.48 -4.59
C LYS A 649 19.07 -4.58 -5.48
N LEU A 650 19.28 -4.48 -6.80
CA LEU A 650 18.22 -4.28 -7.78
C LEU A 650 18.41 -5.20 -8.98
N ILE A 651 17.29 -5.56 -9.60
CA ILE A 651 17.22 -6.04 -10.98
C ILE A 651 16.46 -5.03 -11.83
N PHE A 652 17.06 -4.63 -12.94
CA PHE A 652 16.41 -3.83 -13.98
C PHE A 652 15.94 -4.81 -15.05
N TRP A 653 14.64 -4.85 -15.34
CA TRP A 653 14.11 -5.83 -16.29
C TRP A 653 14.48 -5.44 -17.73
N PRO A 654 15.09 -6.36 -18.51
CA PRO A 654 15.47 -6.11 -19.89
C PRO A 654 14.30 -6.32 -20.86
N GLY A 655 14.53 -5.96 -22.12
CA GLY A 655 13.62 -6.24 -23.23
C GLY A 655 12.26 -5.56 -23.06
N ASP A 656 11.18 -6.34 -23.17
CA ASP A 656 9.82 -5.84 -22.92
C ASP A 656 9.54 -5.48 -21.45
N ALA A 657 10.43 -5.86 -20.51
CA ALA A 657 10.31 -5.59 -19.09
C ALA A 657 8.98 -6.07 -18.48
N LEU A 658 8.43 -7.18 -18.99
CA LEU A 658 7.17 -7.78 -18.52
C LEU A 658 7.39 -9.15 -17.87
N PRO A 659 8.11 -9.25 -16.74
CA PRO A 659 8.32 -10.53 -16.04
C PRO A 659 7.00 -11.14 -15.58
N SER A 660 6.97 -12.47 -15.59
CA SER A 660 5.88 -13.25 -14.97
C SER A 660 5.88 -13.07 -13.44
N ALA A 661 4.76 -13.39 -12.78
CA ALA A 661 4.68 -13.44 -11.33
C ALA A 661 5.77 -14.35 -10.72
N ALA A 662 6.04 -15.52 -11.32
CA ALA A 662 7.09 -16.41 -10.86
C ALA A 662 8.50 -15.78 -10.97
N THR A 663 8.76 -15.04 -12.05
CA THR A 663 10.04 -14.34 -12.26
C THR A 663 10.20 -13.17 -11.29
N ILE A 664 9.14 -12.42 -11.00
CA ILE A 664 9.15 -11.37 -9.96
C ILE A 664 9.47 -11.99 -8.60
N LYS A 665 8.85 -13.12 -8.26
CA LYS A 665 9.14 -13.85 -7.02
C LYS A 665 10.61 -14.25 -6.91
N LEU A 666 11.25 -14.69 -8.01
CA LEU A 666 12.68 -15.00 -8.01
C LEU A 666 13.55 -13.78 -7.65
N ALA A 667 13.17 -12.57 -8.07
CA ALA A 667 13.88 -11.35 -7.68
C ALA A 667 13.78 -11.09 -6.16
N TYR A 668 12.58 -11.18 -5.59
CA TYR A 668 12.39 -11.03 -4.14
C TYR A 668 13.11 -12.13 -3.34
N ASP A 669 13.05 -13.38 -3.78
CA ASP A 669 13.78 -14.50 -3.18
C ASP A 669 15.30 -14.33 -3.28
N ALA A 670 15.77 -13.57 -4.28
CA ALA A 670 17.17 -13.17 -4.44
C ALA A 670 17.54 -11.92 -3.61
N GLY A 671 16.62 -11.37 -2.81
CA GLY A 671 16.85 -10.14 -2.05
C GLY A 671 16.98 -8.90 -2.94
N LEU A 672 16.44 -8.95 -4.17
CA LEU A 672 16.49 -7.86 -5.14
C LEU A 672 15.14 -7.15 -5.22
N LYS A 673 15.18 -5.82 -5.13
CA LYS A 673 14.08 -5.00 -5.62
C LYS A 673 14.09 -5.00 -7.15
N ASN A 674 12.97 -4.69 -7.79
CA ASN A 674 12.84 -4.80 -9.24
C ASN A 674 12.22 -3.54 -9.85
N VAL A 675 12.66 -3.13 -11.04
CA VAL A 675 12.11 -1.96 -11.76
C VAL A 675 12.22 -2.15 -13.28
N ASN A 676 11.51 -1.30 -14.03
CA ASN A 676 11.33 -1.22 -15.49
C ASN A 676 9.98 -1.79 -15.97
N GLY A 677 9.59 -1.36 -17.17
CA GLY A 677 8.27 -1.54 -17.76
C GLY A 677 7.45 -0.25 -17.71
N ALA A 678 6.29 -0.29 -18.37
CA ALA A 678 5.44 0.86 -18.67
C ALA A 678 6.11 1.95 -19.52
N GLU A 679 5.32 2.86 -20.09
CA GLU A 679 5.79 3.79 -21.13
C GLU A 679 5.34 5.22 -20.83
N THR A 680 5.64 5.74 -19.64
CA THR A 680 5.29 7.14 -19.33
C THR A 680 6.12 8.11 -20.18
N MET A 681 5.48 8.78 -21.15
CA MET A 681 6.08 9.74 -22.07
C MET A 681 5.05 10.79 -22.52
N LEU A 682 5.34 12.07 -22.26
CA LEU A 682 4.51 13.19 -22.68
C LEU A 682 5.41 14.26 -23.30
N THR A 683 5.18 14.62 -24.56
CA THR A 683 5.96 15.67 -25.23
C THR A 683 5.08 16.83 -25.60
N LYS A 684 5.64 18.02 -25.88
CA LYS A 684 4.84 19.14 -26.41
C LYS A 684 4.16 18.80 -27.73
N ALA A 685 4.70 17.85 -28.50
CA ALA A 685 4.07 17.33 -29.71
C ALA A 685 2.88 16.40 -29.41
N ASN A 686 2.89 15.70 -28.26
CA ASN A 686 1.81 14.85 -27.80
C ASN A 686 1.53 15.04 -26.29
N PRO A 687 0.94 16.18 -25.88
CA PRO A 687 0.78 16.55 -24.47
C PRO A 687 -0.50 15.93 -23.88
N SER A 688 -0.60 14.61 -23.89
CA SER A 688 -1.80 13.87 -23.48
C SER A 688 -1.51 13.00 -22.25
N LEU A 689 -2.40 13.02 -21.26
CA LEU A 689 -2.33 12.12 -20.10
C LEU A 689 -2.60 10.65 -20.47
N THR A 690 -2.99 10.34 -21.70
CA THR A 690 -2.97 8.94 -22.17
C THR A 690 -1.56 8.37 -22.23
N GLY A 691 -0.53 9.22 -22.20
CA GLY A 691 0.88 8.82 -22.06
C GLY A 691 1.33 8.63 -20.62
N LEU A 692 0.44 8.70 -19.61
CA LEU A 692 0.76 8.51 -18.20
C LEU A 692 0.39 7.10 -17.73
N ASN A 693 1.36 6.18 -17.73
CA ASN A 693 1.17 4.82 -17.21
C ASN A 693 1.32 4.78 -15.68
N PRO A 694 0.77 3.78 -14.96
CA PRO A 694 0.93 3.62 -13.50
C PRO A 694 2.38 3.46 -13.05
N LEU A 695 2.63 3.61 -11.75
CA LEU A 695 3.94 3.44 -11.11
C LEU A 695 4.23 1.98 -10.73
N LEU A 696 3.22 1.12 -10.62
CA LEU A 696 3.39 -0.26 -10.20
C LEU A 696 2.27 -1.19 -10.71
N ARG A 697 2.55 -2.49 -10.70
CA ARG A 697 1.60 -3.57 -10.97
C ARG A 697 1.68 -4.63 -9.88
N PRO A 698 0.59 -4.90 -9.13
CA PRO A 698 0.56 -6.02 -8.21
C PRO A 698 0.48 -7.35 -8.95
N THR A 699 1.19 -8.37 -8.46
CA THR A 699 1.13 -9.74 -8.98
C THR A 699 1.17 -10.73 -7.83
N ALA A 700 0.79 -11.99 -8.07
CA ALA A 700 0.92 -13.07 -7.08
C ALA A 700 2.38 -13.32 -6.62
N GLY A 701 3.37 -12.85 -7.38
CA GLY A 701 4.79 -12.94 -7.02
C GLY A 701 5.33 -11.75 -6.23
N GLY A 702 4.50 -10.73 -5.97
CA GLY A 702 4.87 -9.44 -5.40
C GLY A 702 4.65 -8.28 -6.37
N LEU A 703 5.04 -7.07 -5.95
CA LEU A 703 4.90 -5.86 -6.78
C LEU A 703 5.98 -5.84 -7.88
N GLN A 704 5.58 -5.55 -9.12
CA GLN A 704 6.47 -4.99 -10.12
C GLN A 704 6.41 -3.46 -10.03
N TYR A 705 7.56 -2.81 -9.94
CA TYR A 705 7.63 -1.35 -10.03
C TYR A 705 7.99 -0.93 -11.45
N TYR A 706 7.32 0.08 -11.95
CA TYR A 706 7.58 0.62 -13.29
C TYR A 706 8.58 1.76 -13.25
N ALA A 707 9.27 1.96 -14.37
CA ALA A 707 10.06 3.17 -14.56
C ALA A 707 9.08 4.36 -14.59
N PRO A 708 9.22 5.37 -13.70
CA PRO A 708 8.23 6.44 -13.63
C PRO A 708 8.14 7.28 -14.91
N ILE A 709 9.24 7.35 -15.67
CA ILE A 709 9.37 7.94 -17.00
C ILE A 709 10.24 6.98 -17.83
N ILE A 710 9.83 6.72 -19.07
CA ILE A 710 10.50 5.77 -19.97
C ILE A 710 11.86 6.30 -20.46
N ASN A 711 12.72 5.37 -20.85
CA ASN A 711 14.07 5.64 -21.35
C ASN A 711 14.11 6.28 -22.76
N GLU A 712 15.31 6.52 -23.26
CA GLU A 712 15.60 7.17 -24.53
C GLU A 712 15.07 6.43 -25.77
N ASN A 713 14.74 5.14 -25.67
CA ASN A 713 14.35 4.35 -26.83
C ASN A 713 13.13 4.94 -27.54
N LEU A 714 12.08 5.30 -26.80
CA LEU A 714 10.87 5.85 -27.40
C LEU A 714 11.07 7.27 -27.95
N TYR A 715 12.00 8.03 -27.36
CA TYR A 715 12.34 9.38 -27.84
C TYR A 715 13.26 9.38 -29.07
N THR A 716 13.93 8.26 -29.36
CA THR A 716 14.94 8.15 -30.43
C THR A 716 14.59 7.11 -31.49
N ASN A 717 13.32 6.69 -31.55
CA ASN A 717 12.83 5.67 -32.48
C ASN A 717 13.64 4.36 -32.39
N LEU A 718 13.74 3.81 -31.18
CA LEU A 718 14.54 2.61 -30.87
C LEU A 718 16.00 2.78 -31.29
N TRP A 719 16.58 3.93 -30.95
CA TRP A 719 17.96 4.29 -31.29
C TRP A 719 18.25 4.36 -32.82
N LYS A 720 17.23 4.51 -33.67
CA LYS A 720 17.37 4.76 -35.12
C LYS A 720 17.51 6.24 -35.46
N GLY A 721 17.37 7.11 -34.46
CA GLY A 721 17.51 8.55 -34.56
C GLY A 721 16.17 9.29 -34.70
N PRO A 722 16.17 10.63 -34.52
CA PRO A 722 17.35 11.46 -34.26
C PRO A 722 17.96 11.22 -32.87
N TYR A 723 19.29 11.07 -32.79
CA TYR A 723 19.99 10.75 -31.54
C TYR A 723 19.95 11.85 -30.47
N TYR A 724 19.48 13.05 -30.80
CA TYR A 724 19.21 14.12 -29.83
C TYR A 724 17.78 14.06 -29.25
N GLY A 725 16.92 13.18 -29.75
CA GLY A 725 15.48 13.17 -29.43
C GLY A 725 15.19 13.01 -27.94
N PHE A 726 16.08 12.37 -27.19
CA PHE A 726 15.91 12.22 -25.74
C PHE A 726 15.89 13.54 -24.96
N ARG A 727 16.36 14.65 -25.55
CA ARG A 727 16.17 16.00 -24.98
C ARG A 727 14.70 16.27 -24.62
N ASP A 728 13.76 15.71 -25.37
CA ASP A 728 12.32 15.92 -25.17
C ASP A 728 11.80 15.26 -23.88
N VAL A 729 12.61 14.51 -23.13
CA VAL A 729 12.28 14.10 -21.75
C VAL A 729 12.06 15.32 -20.83
N ILE A 730 12.66 16.47 -21.15
CA ILE A 730 12.41 17.75 -20.47
C ILE A 730 10.94 18.15 -20.59
N ASP A 731 10.30 17.94 -21.75
CA ASP A 731 8.86 18.17 -21.91
C ASP A 731 8.07 17.26 -20.97
N THR A 732 8.45 15.98 -20.84
CA THR A 732 7.82 15.06 -19.90
C THR A 732 7.96 15.57 -18.47
N PHE A 733 9.13 16.07 -18.07
CA PHE A 733 9.34 16.66 -16.75
C PHE A 733 8.46 17.87 -16.47
N GLU A 734 8.23 18.74 -17.47
CA GLU A 734 7.38 19.92 -17.35
C GLU A 734 5.88 19.54 -17.30
N LEU A 735 5.43 18.72 -18.24
CA LEU A 735 4.01 18.32 -18.39
C LEU A 735 3.53 17.41 -17.25
N THR A 736 4.45 16.72 -16.57
CA THR A 736 4.15 15.95 -15.35
C THR A 736 4.39 16.73 -14.06
N ASP A 737 4.78 18.00 -14.12
CA ASP A 737 4.87 18.89 -12.95
C ASP A 737 3.69 19.87 -12.85
N SER A 738 3.15 20.33 -13.97
CA SER A 738 2.12 21.36 -13.99
C SER A 738 0.98 21.04 -14.98
N PRO A 739 -0.29 21.30 -14.63
CA PRO A 739 -0.78 21.90 -13.38
C PRO A 739 -0.81 20.92 -12.20
N ARG A 740 -0.51 19.64 -12.45
CA ARG A 740 -0.50 18.56 -11.46
C ARG A 740 0.88 17.93 -11.45
N ARG A 741 1.49 17.80 -10.27
CA ARG A 741 2.72 17.03 -10.13
C ARG A 741 2.37 15.54 -10.10
N LEU A 742 2.56 14.89 -11.24
CA LEU A 742 2.28 13.48 -11.49
C LEU A 742 3.55 12.62 -11.36
N ARG A 743 4.73 13.17 -11.70
CA ARG A 743 6.01 12.43 -11.64
C ARG A 743 7.13 13.29 -11.04
N GLY A 744 8.14 12.65 -10.45
CA GLY A 744 9.43 13.27 -10.13
C GLY A 744 10.29 13.50 -11.39
N LEU A 745 11.55 13.86 -11.19
CA LEU A 745 12.57 13.97 -12.23
C LEU A 745 13.29 12.62 -12.37
N HIS A 746 12.71 11.72 -13.15
CA HIS A 746 13.24 10.37 -13.32
C HIS A 746 13.97 10.25 -14.65
N LEU A 747 15.29 10.15 -14.60
CA LEU A 747 16.16 9.96 -15.76
C LEU A 747 16.51 8.47 -15.89
N TYR A 748 16.09 7.88 -16.99
CA TYR A 748 16.30 6.48 -17.34
C TYR A 748 16.96 6.41 -18.71
N TYR A 749 18.11 5.74 -18.85
CA TYR A 749 18.77 5.58 -20.14
C TYR A 749 19.73 4.37 -20.16
N HIS A 750 20.37 4.09 -21.29
CA HIS A 750 21.34 3.00 -21.46
C HIS A 750 22.75 3.50 -21.78
N PHE A 751 23.77 2.65 -21.65
CA PHE A 751 25.16 3.07 -21.88
C PHE A 751 25.41 3.61 -23.29
N TYR A 752 24.74 3.07 -24.31
CA TYR A 752 24.89 3.54 -25.68
C TYR A 752 24.46 5.01 -25.88
N SER A 753 23.70 5.61 -24.96
CA SER A 753 23.41 7.05 -24.98
C SER A 753 24.67 7.94 -24.95
N SER A 754 25.80 7.39 -24.50
CA SER A 754 27.10 8.08 -24.51
C SER A 754 27.88 7.95 -25.83
N THR A 755 27.34 7.27 -26.85
CA THR A 755 28.12 6.91 -28.04
C THR A 755 28.05 7.93 -29.17
N LYS A 756 26.94 8.67 -29.30
CA LYS A 756 26.73 9.66 -30.37
C LYS A 756 26.89 11.07 -29.83
N GLN A 757 27.62 11.94 -30.55
CA GLN A 757 27.82 13.35 -30.17
C GLN A 757 26.52 14.11 -29.88
N ALA A 758 25.50 13.89 -30.73
CA ALA A 758 24.18 14.52 -30.56
C ALA A 758 23.50 14.09 -29.25
N SER A 759 23.61 12.80 -28.89
CA SER A 759 23.07 12.27 -27.63
C SER A 759 23.85 12.77 -26.42
N ILE A 760 25.18 12.80 -26.48
CA ILE A 760 26.03 13.36 -25.41
C ILE A 760 25.62 14.80 -25.09
N LYS A 761 25.40 15.63 -26.13
CA LYS A 761 24.91 17.00 -25.95
C LYS A 761 23.53 17.05 -25.30
N ALA A 762 22.59 16.23 -25.77
CA ALA A 762 21.25 16.14 -25.17
C ALA A 762 21.30 15.72 -23.69
N MET A 763 22.13 14.74 -23.34
CA MET A 763 22.33 14.32 -21.94
C MET A 763 22.87 15.44 -21.06
N ASN A 764 23.82 16.25 -21.56
CA ASN A 764 24.32 17.41 -20.83
C ASN A 764 23.22 18.47 -20.58
N GLU A 765 22.34 18.68 -21.56
CA GLU A 765 21.17 19.57 -21.41
C GLU A 765 20.19 19.03 -20.36
N ILE A 766 19.89 17.72 -20.38
CA ILE A 766 18.97 17.07 -19.42
C ILE A 766 19.52 17.15 -17.99
N TYR A 767 20.79 16.79 -17.79
CA TYR A 767 21.43 16.90 -16.47
C TYR A 767 21.51 18.35 -15.98
N GLY A 768 21.75 19.30 -16.90
CA GLY A 768 21.72 20.73 -16.63
C GLY A 768 20.36 21.16 -16.10
N TYR A 769 19.30 20.82 -16.83
CA TYR A 769 17.92 21.09 -16.44
C TYR A 769 17.59 20.50 -15.06
N MET A 770 17.89 19.21 -14.83
CA MET A 770 17.63 18.58 -13.53
C MET A 770 18.34 19.29 -12.37
N ARG A 771 19.57 19.78 -12.58
CA ARG A 771 20.33 20.49 -11.54
C ARG A 771 19.71 21.85 -11.19
N GLU A 772 19.20 22.56 -12.19
CA GLU A 772 18.51 23.85 -12.00
C GLU A 772 17.24 23.73 -11.16
N GLN A 773 16.57 22.57 -11.20
CA GLN A 773 15.39 22.28 -10.38
C GLN A 773 15.71 22.02 -8.90
N GLN A 774 16.99 21.87 -8.54
CA GLN A 774 17.47 21.58 -7.17
C GLN A 774 16.71 20.45 -6.44
N PRO A 775 16.52 19.26 -7.06
CA PRO A 775 15.70 18.20 -6.50
C PRO A 775 16.34 17.52 -5.27
N MET A 776 15.56 16.66 -4.62
CA MET A 776 16.10 15.63 -3.72
C MET A 776 16.52 14.42 -4.56
N SER A 777 17.82 14.13 -4.63
CA SER A 777 18.32 12.96 -5.35
C SER A 777 18.24 11.71 -4.47
N LEU A 778 17.62 10.65 -4.97
CA LEU A 778 17.54 9.34 -4.33
C LEU A 778 18.16 8.27 -5.24
N TRP A 779 18.70 7.21 -4.63
CA TRP A 779 18.90 5.97 -5.37
C TRP A 779 17.56 5.35 -5.74
N MET A 780 17.52 4.56 -6.81
CA MET A 780 16.29 3.92 -7.24
C MET A 780 15.74 3.00 -6.14
N SER A 781 16.59 2.25 -5.43
CA SER A 781 16.11 1.37 -4.35
C SER A 781 15.38 2.13 -3.23
N ASP A 782 15.85 3.32 -2.87
CA ASP A 782 15.20 4.17 -1.87
C ASP A 782 13.85 4.68 -2.38
N TYR A 783 13.77 5.05 -3.66
CA TYR A 783 12.52 5.46 -4.30
C TYR A 783 11.49 4.32 -4.36
N LEU A 784 11.90 3.08 -4.61
CA LEU A 784 10.99 1.94 -4.64
C LEU A 784 10.32 1.67 -3.28
N ASP A 785 10.99 1.94 -2.16
CA ASP A 785 10.35 1.84 -0.83
C ASP A 785 9.25 2.90 -0.63
N ARG A 786 9.37 4.06 -1.29
CA ARG A 786 8.31 5.08 -1.31
C ARG A 786 7.13 4.64 -2.17
N LEU A 787 7.38 3.95 -3.28
CA LEU A 787 6.32 3.34 -4.09
C LEU A 787 5.61 2.21 -3.34
N HIS A 788 6.34 1.40 -2.57
CA HIS A 788 5.73 0.42 -1.68
C HIS A 788 4.81 1.11 -0.65
N GLY A 789 5.27 2.21 -0.04
CA GLY A 789 4.47 3.05 0.84
C GLY A 789 3.19 3.59 0.20
N LEU A 790 3.21 3.99 -1.08
CA LEU A 790 2.01 4.43 -1.81
C LEU A 790 0.93 3.34 -1.85
N TYR A 791 1.35 2.10 -2.12
CA TYR A 791 0.50 0.91 -2.20
C TYR A 791 0.00 0.44 -0.83
N GLN A 792 0.86 0.48 0.19
CA GLN A 792 0.57 -0.06 1.52
C GLN A 792 -0.16 0.93 2.43
N ALA A 793 0.03 2.24 2.27
CA ALA A 793 -0.45 3.21 3.25
C ALA A 793 -1.96 3.14 3.47
N SER A 794 -2.38 3.34 4.71
CA SER A 794 -3.79 3.37 5.10
C SER A 794 -4.08 4.59 5.97
N LEU A 795 -5.31 5.07 5.85
CA LEU A 795 -5.79 6.30 6.48
C LEU A 795 -7.02 5.98 7.31
N ALA A 796 -7.11 6.57 8.50
CA ALA A 796 -8.31 6.52 9.32
C ALA A 796 -8.65 7.89 9.88
N LYS A 797 -9.95 8.13 10.07
CA LYS A 797 -10.46 9.26 10.85
C LYS A 797 -10.60 8.85 12.30
N THR A 798 -10.03 9.65 13.20
CA THR A 798 -10.27 9.52 14.65
C THR A 798 -11.62 10.13 15.02
N ALA A 799 -12.10 9.82 16.23
CA ALA A 799 -13.36 10.35 16.75
C ALA A 799 -13.44 11.90 16.78
N ASP A 800 -12.31 12.59 16.92
CA ASP A 800 -12.21 14.05 16.92
C ASP A 800 -12.00 14.65 15.50
N GLY A 801 -12.00 13.81 14.47
CA GLY A 801 -11.86 14.22 13.08
C GLY A 801 -10.42 14.38 12.59
N SER A 802 -9.41 14.08 13.42
CA SER A 802 -8.00 14.03 13.01
C SER A 802 -7.74 12.85 12.05
N TRP A 803 -6.62 12.92 11.32
CA TRP A 803 -6.21 11.88 10.37
C TRP A 803 -5.11 11.02 10.98
N GLN A 804 -5.40 9.75 11.22
CA GLN A 804 -4.39 8.74 11.51
C GLN A 804 -3.85 8.18 10.18
N ILE A 805 -2.54 8.15 10.05
CA ILE A 805 -1.82 7.71 8.85
C ILE A 805 -0.85 6.62 9.31
N ARG A 806 -0.92 5.42 8.72
CA ARG A 806 0.03 4.34 9.00
C ARG A 806 0.42 3.61 7.71
N GLY A 807 1.49 2.82 7.79
CA GLY A 807 1.95 1.98 6.69
C GLY A 807 2.57 2.75 5.54
N MET A 808 3.11 3.95 5.80
CA MET A 808 3.81 4.75 4.80
C MET A 808 5.16 4.18 4.42
N ASP A 809 5.68 3.17 5.14
CA ASP A 809 6.99 2.55 4.88
C ASP A 809 8.13 3.58 4.78
N ALA A 810 8.71 3.85 3.61
CA ALA A 810 9.68 4.94 3.42
C ALA A 810 9.08 6.24 2.85
N LEU A 811 7.79 6.25 2.50
CA LEU A 811 7.08 7.44 2.03
C LEU A 811 6.93 8.46 3.16
N ARG A 812 7.27 9.73 2.88
CA ARG A 812 7.32 10.79 3.91
C ARG A 812 6.49 12.01 3.56
N THR A 813 5.52 11.89 2.64
CA THR A 813 4.71 13.03 2.22
C THR A 813 3.25 12.63 2.02
N VAL A 814 2.36 13.48 2.54
CA VAL A 814 0.96 13.52 2.10
C VAL A 814 0.62 14.88 1.52
N ARG A 815 -0.07 14.89 0.40
CA ARG A 815 -0.60 16.07 -0.27
C ARG A 815 -2.02 16.34 0.20
N LEU A 816 -2.28 17.57 0.58
CA LEU A 816 -3.60 18.08 0.96
C LEU A 816 -4.16 18.96 -0.15
N ASP A 817 -5.48 18.88 -0.29
CA ASP A 817 -6.21 19.96 -0.95
C ASP A 817 -6.13 21.22 -0.05
N PRO A 818 -5.76 22.40 -0.58
CA PRO A 818 -5.68 23.62 0.21
C PRO A 818 -6.94 23.94 1.03
N GLN A 819 -8.12 23.51 0.57
CA GLN A 819 -9.39 23.71 1.29
C GLN A 819 -9.48 22.95 2.62
N MET A 820 -8.61 21.96 2.85
CA MET A 820 -8.56 21.20 4.10
C MET A 820 -7.94 22.00 5.26
N GLY A 821 -7.27 23.12 4.98
CA GLY A 821 -6.53 23.91 5.97
C GLY A 821 -5.07 23.47 6.12
N TRP A 822 -4.47 23.80 7.24
CA TRP A 822 -3.04 23.64 7.53
C TRP A 822 -2.79 22.64 8.67
N PRO A 823 -1.64 21.96 8.72
CA PRO A 823 -1.27 21.17 9.88
C PRO A 823 -1.17 22.02 11.16
N ASP A 824 -1.77 21.55 12.24
CA ASP A 824 -1.53 22.03 13.60
C ASP A 824 -0.30 21.31 14.14
N LEU A 825 0.85 21.99 14.16
CA LEU A 825 2.15 21.36 14.45
C LEU A 825 2.31 20.97 15.93
N LEU A 826 1.52 21.56 16.83
CA LEU A 826 1.54 21.21 18.26
C LEU A 826 0.71 19.95 18.53
N ARG A 827 -0.48 19.87 17.93
CA ARG A 827 -1.40 18.75 18.16
C ARG A 827 -1.11 17.54 17.29
N SER A 828 -0.44 17.74 16.15
CA SER A 828 -0.03 16.65 15.27
C SER A 828 1.17 15.87 15.81
N GLN A 829 1.31 14.63 15.38
CA GLN A 829 2.45 13.76 15.69
C GLN A 829 3.07 13.27 14.38
N GLY A 830 4.40 13.24 14.30
CA GLY A 830 5.10 12.79 13.10
C GLY A 830 5.07 13.79 11.94
N ILE A 831 4.78 15.07 12.19
CA ILE A 831 4.73 16.13 11.16
C ILE A 831 5.93 17.08 11.32
N ALA A 832 6.76 17.17 10.29
CA ALA A 832 7.95 18.02 10.28
C ALA A 832 7.68 19.43 9.76
N GLY A 833 6.71 19.56 8.86
CA GLY A 833 6.36 20.85 8.26
C GLY A 833 5.47 20.70 7.04
N VAL A 834 5.40 21.77 6.27
CA VAL A 834 4.50 21.87 5.12
C VAL A 834 5.05 22.87 4.11
N ARG A 835 4.91 22.57 2.83
CA ARG A 835 5.21 23.48 1.72
C ARG A 835 3.99 23.64 0.82
N ASP A 836 3.60 24.88 0.57
CA ASP A 836 2.56 25.19 -0.42
C ASP A 836 3.23 25.40 -1.78
N LEU A 837 2.72 24.70 -2.81
CA LEU A 837 3.14 24.82 -4.20
C LEU A 837 1.89 25.01 -5.08
N PRO A 838 2.02 25.53 -6.32
CA PRO A 838 0.87 25.66 -7.23
C PRO A 838 0.09 24.35 -7.46
N GLN A 839 0.77 23.21 -7.34
CA GLN A 839 0.19 21.87 -7.53
C GLN A 839 -0.56 21.33 -6.29
N GLY A 840 -0.36 21.93 -5.12
CA GLY A 840 -0.99 21.50 -3.87
C GLY A 840 -0.14 21.78 -2.62
N ARG A 841 -0.71 21.40 -1.46
CA ARG A 841 -0.08 21.54 -0.15
C ARG A 841 0.59 20.25 0.27
N TYR A 842 1.91 20.24 0.39
CA TYR A 842 2.71 19.05 0.69
C TYR A 842 3.13 19.05 2.16
N VAL A 843 2.61 18.10 2.95
CA VAL A 843 2.92 17.94 4.37
C VAL A 843 4.02 16.90 4.53
N HIS A 844 5.09 17.27 5.22
CA HIS A 844 6.28 16.45 5.42
C HIS A 844 6.14 15.63 6.70
N LEU A 845 6.31 14.32 6.58
CA LEU A 845 6.24 13.38 7.69
C LEU A 845 7.65 13.06 8.20
N SER A 846 7.79 12.92 9.51
CA SER A 846 9.05 12.52 10.17
C SER A 846 9.08 11.05 10.58
N SER A 847 8.04 10.29 10.25
CA SER A 847 7.87 8.87 10.57
C SER A 847 6.99 8.21 9.50
N ASP A 848 6.98 6.88 9.48
CA ASP A 848 6.11 6.04 8.65
C ASP A 848 4.66 5.95 9.18
N GLN A 849 4.42 6.55 10.34
CA GLN A 849 3.12 6.78 10.95
C GLN A 849 2.98 8.24 11.42
N ALA A 850 1.78 8.79 11.35
CA ALA A 850 1.49 10.15 11.76
C ALA A 850 0.06 10.32 12.26
N LEU A 851 -0.13 11.28 13.16
CA LEU A 851 -1.43 11.85 13.50
C LEU A 851 -1.46 13.28 12.97
N LEU A 852 -2.26 13.54 11.94
CA LEU A 852 -2.40 14.85 11.33
C LEU A 852 -3.66 15.54 11.83
N VAL A 853 -3.46 16.60 12.60
CA VAL A 853 -4.51 17.51 13.07
C VAL A 853 -4.48 18.75 12.17
N LEU A 854 -5.65 19.23 11.76
CA LEU A 854 -5.79 20.38 10.86
C LEU A 854 -6.37 21.61 11.58
N ARG A 855 -5.97 22.78 11.12
CA ARG A 855 -6.41 24.12 11.57
C ARG A 855 -6.62 25.04 10.38
N ALA A 856 -7.38 26.13 10.56
CA ALA A 856 -7.72 27.04 9.47
C ALA A 856 -6.51 27.83 8.92
N ASP A 857 -5.61 28.25 9.82
CA ASP A 857 -4.45 29.09 9.48
C ASP A 857 -3.13 28.35 9.69
N ARG A 858 -2.10 28.77 8.95
CA ARG A 858 -0.75 28.19 9.05
C ARG A 858 -0.18 28.39 10.46
N ASP A 859 0.38 27.32 11.03
CA ASP A 859 1.02 27.38 12.34
C ASP A 859 2.30 28.25 12.29
N PRO A 860 2.52 29.17 13.25
CA PRO A 860 3.67 30.08 13.24
C PRO A 860 4.96 29.46 13.77
N ARG A 861 4.90 28.24 14.35
CA ARG A 861 6.09 27.55 14.88
C ARG A 861 7.12 27.26 13.79
N PRO A 862 8.42 27.12 14.15
CA PRO A 862 9.45 26.72 13.21
C PRO A 862 9.13 25.38 12.54
N ALA A 863 8.94 25.39 11.23
CA ALA A 863 8.53 24.21 10.46
C ALA A 863 9.45 23.97 9.28
N LEU A 864 9.73 22.72 8.94
CA LEU A 864 10.49 22.38 7.73
C LEU A 864 9.73 22.87 6.48
N GLU A 865 10.36 23.72 5.68
CA GLU A 865 9.81 24.15 4.38
C GLU A 865 10.36 23.24 3.28
N GLU A 866 11.68 23.08 3.22
CA GLU A 866 12.32 22.13 2.31
C GLU A 866 13.67 21.60 2.78
N ALA A 867 14.08 20.42 2.33
CA ALA A 867 15.42 19.86 2.50
C ALA A 867 15.86 19.00 1.30
N ASN A 868 17.17 18.95 1.02
CA ASN A 868 17.75 18.13 -0.05
C ASN A 868 18.09 16.68 0.36
N LEU A 869 17.95 16.33 1.63
CA LEU A 869 18.20 14.99 2.16
C LEU A 869 16.95 14.38 2.81
N PRO A 870 16.84 13.04 2.83
CA PRO A 870 15.84 12.33 3.62
C PRO A 870 15.88 12.70 5.11
N LEU A 871 14.70 12.99 5.66
CA LEU A 871 14.51 13.31 7.08
C LEU A 871 14.42 11.99 7.86
N GLN A 872 15.20 11.88 8.93
CA GLN A 872 15.18 10.72 9.83
C GLN A 872 14.35 10.98 11.08
N GLU A 873 14.40 12.20 11.62
CA GLU A 873 13.65 12.60 12.81
C GLU A 873 13.36 14.10 12.78
N TRP A 874 12.19 14.49 13.29
CA TRP A 874 11.83 15.87 13.61
C TRP A 874 10.93 15.89 14.85
N ARG A 875 11.37 16.56 15.91
CA ARG A 875 10.67 16.58 17.20
C ARG A 875 10.73 17.97 17.81
N TYR A 876 9.56 18.57 18.04
CA TYR A 876 9.45 19.80 18.82
C TYR A 876 9.83 19.52 20.28
N LEU A 877 10.79 20.28 20.79
CA LEU A 877 11.15 20.30 22.22
C LEU A 877 10.30 21.33 22.95
N ASP A 878 9.96 22.43 22.26
CA ASP A 878 8.97 23.44 22.63
C ASP A 878 8.59 24.27 21.38
N ASP A 879 7.88 25.39 21.57
CA ASP A 879 7.40 26.26 20.49
C ASP A 879 8.51 26.91 19.64
N LYS A 880 9.77 26.92 20.12
CA LYS A 880 10.90 27.60 19.48
C LYS A 880 12.10 26.70 19.19
N ARG A 881 12.11 25.48 19.75
CA ARG A 881 13.21 24.52 19.65
C ARG A 881 12.75 23.21 19.04
N VAL A 882 13.51 22.73 18.06
CA VAL A 882 13.28 21.44 17.39
C VAL A 882 14.56 20.62 17.40
N SER A 883 14.45 19.34 17.73
CA SER A 883 15.46 18.32 17.48
C SER A 883 15.22 17.66 16.13
N PHE A 884 16.25 17.49 15.31
CA PHE A 884 16.11 16.87 14.00
C PHE A 884 17.33 16.02 13.62
N SER A 885 17.11 15.10 12.68
CA SER A 885 18.17 14.27 12.10
C SER A 885 17.94 14.10 10.59
N PHE A 886 19.02 14.18 9.81
CA PHE A 886 19.02 13.94 8.35
C PHE A 886 20.14 12.98 7.99
N ALA A 887 19.95 12.18 6.95
CA ALA A 887 20.98 11.30 6.43
C ALA A 887 20.87 11.16 4.91
N GLY A 888 22.01 11.27 4.22
CA GLY A 888 22.11 11.05 2.79
C GLY A 888 23.56 11.08 2.31
N GLN A 889 23.77 11.48 1.05
CA GLN A 889 25.06 11.33 0.37
C GLN A 889 25.71 12.64 -0.08
N VAL A 890 25.01 13.76 0.12
CA VAL A 890 25.44 15.13 -0.20
C VAL A 890 25.31 16.01 1.03
N ASP A 891 25.96 17.17 1.02
CA ASP A 891 25.88 18.12 2.12
C ASP A 891 24.44 18.63 2.31
N LEU A 892 24.02 18.72 3.57
CA LEU A 892 22.66 19.13 3.93
C LEU A 892 22.43 20.61 3.62
N SER A 893 21.38 20.87 2.84
CA SER A 893 20.77 22.18 2.64
C SER A 893 19.29 22.08 2.95
N PHE A 894 18.82 22.90 3.86
CA PHE A 894 17.41 22.95 4.22
C PHE A 894 16.96 24.35 4.58
N SER A 895 15.66 24.58 4.53
CA SER A 895 15.06 25.82 5.00
C SER A 895 13.87 25.54 5.90
N VAL A 896 13.67 26.43 6.87
CA VAL A 896 12.54 26.40 7.79
C VAL A 896 11.78 27.70 7.69
N ARG A 897 10.47 27.63 7.88
CA ARG A 897 9.64 28.82 8.04
C ARG A 897 9.51 29.15 9.51
N SER A 898 9.75 30.40 9.86
CA SER A 898 9.66 30.90 11.23
C SER A 898 9.50 32.41 11.24
N ALA A 899 8.71 32.93 12.19
CA ALA A 899 8.59 34.37 12.44
C ALA A 899 9.83 34.99 13.13
N SER A 900 10.62 34.15 13.79
CA SER A 900 11.80 34.53 14.59
C SER A 900 13.12 34.07 13.94
N ALA A 901 14.23 34.65 14.38
CA ALA A 901 15.55 34.33 13.86
C ALA A 901 16.02 32.95 14.28
N CYS A 902 16.34 32.11 13.30
CA CYS A 902 16.73 30.73 13.53
C CYS A 902 18.23 30.51 13.42
N ARG A 903 18.77 29.68 14.32
CA ARG A 903 20.11 29.08 14.23
C ARG A 903 20.04 27.58 14.40
N VAL A 904 21.06 26.89 13.88
CA VAL A 904 21.24 25.45 14.03
C VAL A 904 22.47 25.16 14.87
N GLU A 905 22.37 24.21 15.79
CA GLU A 905 23.48 23.69 16.58
C GLU A 905 23.60 22.17 16.34
N VAL A 906 24.78 21.70 15.93
CA VAL A 906 25.08 20.27 15.68
C VAL A 906 26.49 20.00 16.19
N ASP A 907 26.66 19.01 17.06
CA ASP A 907 27.97 18.60 17.60
C ASP A 907 28.83 19.77 18.14
N GLY A 908 28.19 20.74 18.79
CA GLY A 908 28.82 21.95 19.32
C GLY A 908 29.16 23.03 18.29
N GLN A 909 28.94 22.78 17.00
CA GLN A 909 29.06 23.77 15.93
C GLN A 909 27.76 24.56 15.77
N ARG A 910 27.88 25.84 15.42
CA ARG A 910 26.74 26.75 15.22
C ARG A 910 26.68 27.22 13.77
N PHE A 911 25.50 27.13 13.17
CA PHE A 911 25.21 27.59 11.81
C PHE A 911 24.09 28.65 11.86
N ALA A 912 24.39 29.86 11.38
CA ALA A 912 23.41 30.94 11.31
C ALA A 912 22.55 30.79 10.03
N GLY A 913 21.24 30.99 10.15
CA GLY A 913 20.34 30.94 9.01
C GLY A 913 20.39 32.23 8.18
N LYS A 914 20.27 32.10 6.86
CA LYS A 914 20.08 33.25 5.95
C LYS A 914 18.58 33.52 5.80
N ALA A 915 18.13 34.71 6.20
CA ALA A 915 16.73 35.09 6.15
C ALA A 915 16.30 35.57 4.75
N SER A 916 15.15 35.10 4.28
CA SER A 916 14.48 35.63 3.09
C SER A 916 12.98 35.30 3.13
N GLY A 917 12.10 36.32 3.11
CA GLY A 917 10.65 36.11 3.02
C GLY A 917 10.03 35.22 4.10
N GLY A 918 10.53 35.31 5.34
CA GLY A 918 10.08 34.46 6.47
C GLY A 918 10.63 33.03 6.46
N LEU A 919 11.59 32.73 5.57
CA LEU A 919 12.36 31.50 5.54
C LEU A 919 13.76 31.73 6.08
N TRP A 920 14.30 30.73 6.76
CA TRP A 920 15.67 30.66 7.24
C TRP A 920 16.36 29.48 6.59
N THR A 921 17.32 29.74 5.72
CA THR A 921 18.05 28.72 4.96
C THR A 921 19.39 28.41 5.61
N PHE A 922 19.72 27.13 5.70
CA PHE A 922 20.93 26.58 6.28
C PHE A 922 21.68 25.71 5.27
N GLN A 923 23.01 25.78 5.32
CA GLN A 923 23.91 24.89 4.60
C GLN A 923 24.89 24.32 5.62
N LEU A 924 24.89 23.00 5.78
CA LEU A 924 25.75 22.27 6.69
C LEU A 924 26.65 21.36 5.84
N PRO A 925 27.99 21.39 6.02
CA PRO A 925 28.93 20.52 5.30
C PRO A 925 28.92 19.10 5.90
N MET A 926 27.72 18.53 6.02
CA MET A 926 27.44 17.28 6.71
C MET A 926 26.45 16.48 5.88
N LYS A 927 26.79 15.24 5.56
CA LYS A 927 25.91 14.28 4.86
C LYS A 927 24.98 13.54 5.82
N GLN A 928 25.36 13.51 7.09
CA GLN A 928 24.59 12.96 8.18
C GLN A 928 24.62 13.94 9.34
N VAL A 929 23.44 14.32 9.81
CA VAL A 929 23.25 15.14 11.00
C VAL A 929 22.47 14.30 11.99
N SER A 930 23.08 14.03 13.13
CA SER A 930 22.45 13.32 14.24
C SER A 930 22.27 14.30 15.39
N HIS A 931 21.08 14.34 16.01
CA HIS A 931 20.80 15.20 17.16
C HIS A 931 20.97 16.72 16.90
N GLY A 932 20.67 17.18 15.68
CA GLY A 932 20.70 18.60 15.37
C GLY A 932 19.62 19.37 16.12
N GLN A 933 19.93 20.59 16.56
CA GLN A 933 18.99 21.46 17.25
C GLN A 933 18.76 22.74 16.43
N LEU A 934 17.50 23.00 16.11
CA LEU A 934 17.05 24.28 15.56
C LEU A 934 16.52 25.14 16.71
N LEU A 935 16.99 26.38 16.82
CA LEU A 935 16.54 27.35 17.81
C LEU A 935 16.11 28.64 17.12
N CYS A 936 14.84 29.03 17.27
CA CYS A 936 14.27 30.23 16.66
C CYS A 936 13.81 31.22 17.74
N ASN A 937 14.55 32.32 17.94
CA ASN A 937 14.31 33.29 19.00
C ASN A 937 13.98 34.68 18.49
#